data_AF-V8CER9-F1
#
_entry.id   AF-V8CER9-F1
#
_cell.length_a   1.000
_cell.length_b   1.000
_cell.length_c   1.000
_cell.angle_alpha   90.00
_cell.angle_beta   90.00
_cell.angle_gamma   90.00
#
_symmetry.space_group_name_H-M   'P 1'
#
loop_
_entity.id
_entity.type
_entity.pdbx_description
1 polymer ?
#
loop_
_entity_poly.entity_id
_entity_poly.type
_entity_poly.pdbx_seq_one_letter_code
_entity_poly.pdbx_strand_id
1 'polypeptide(L)'
;MKNQKRHSRKLLSILLVLCMALTIVPITAFAAGVNYIDKISVTYTKPDYKAGDAPQAAATVTEGECSVAYEYWMEIEQKTEGSVWTSTGRYWYSDSSKMASLAADKQITQFEAGHHYTYNIVLKTNSGYFISEDTSVSAGGHKFDKVAFKANLEIREMSTELRIYSPYSIDLPAASTDEVITTVDIGNVWKNLDSTKPVAFTAEVNPNNSACSGKVEIVEEAWEKSTYGESTPITDVIKSTDTPRNPIAGGEYWYSIVLRAKEGYVFSDNVTFICEGKTYTAQTANTSVSDNGKTFTAWEFLLPVIASDGADDTVIKDVEVIGATLSYDAGDTPKATAVTKDIGANYEIAYESWEDEQHALWYSDEHYYPSELFLDRFTSFEEGKSYRYSILLKAKNGRTFAATDSGLTVTVNGWTVEQQNISMNLDGQSVYVTGIATITPTKPVEPKEIEVIEINNATITFKDGDKPVFTGNVPDNKDYAFRCEWWSLDSDTGLVSTEPEWGSGIYKNKITTFEAGKTYHYGVYVTAYYGNFSPDAKLKINGQYVNYKRIGDDDNMQTMWLETDLTMTPFDSSHTHSYGADWKSDSDNHWHECSCGSIADKAAHDMETKNAKDATATEKGYTGDKVCKVCGYTVKGKAIPVSGTTKPTNPTKPDGNTDVTSPKTGDNSNLALWFAVLFISCSGVIGVTVYSRCRKLNKR
;
A
#
# COMPACT_ATOMS: atom_id res chain seq x y z
N MET A 1 95.81 -28.31 50.07
CA MET A 1 94.37 -28.48 50.38
C MET A 1 93.71 -27.33 51.18
N LYS A 2 94.35 -26.15 51.37
CA LYS A 2 93.70 -24.97 52.00
C LYS A 2 93.17 -23.91 51.02
N ASN A 3 93.66 -23.88 49.77
CA ASN A 3 93.18 -22.91 48.75
C ASN A 3 91.94 -23.37 47.95
N GLN A 4 91.64 -24.67 47.90
CA GLN A 4 90.51 -25.19 47.12
C GLN A 4 89.14 -24.97 47.81
N LYS A 5 89.12 -25.00 49.16
CA LYS A 5 87.90 -24.72 49.96
C LYS A 5 87.53 -23.22 50.03
N ARG A 6 88.48 -22.31 49.80
CA ARG A 6 88.22 -20.85 49.81
C ARG A 6 87.70 -20.35 48.46
N HIS A 7 88.13 -20.97 47.36
CA HIS A 7 87.59 -20.69 46.02
C HIS A 7 86.18 -21.24 45.82
N SER A 8 85.85 -22.44 46.32
CA SER A 8 84.50 -23.00 46.14
C SER A 8 83.42 -22.23 46.92
N ARG A 9 83.75 -21.68 48.10
CA ARG A 9 82.81 -20.84 48.87
C ARG A 9 82.56 -19.49 48.22
N LYS A 10 83.57 -18.87 47.60
CA LYS A 10 83.38 -17.61 46.84
C LYS A 10 82.60 -17.83 45.55
N LEU A 11 82.84 -18.92 44.82
CA LEU A 11 82.06 -19.29 43.64
C LEU A 11 80.61 -19.63 43.98
N LEU A 12 80.36 -20.34 45.09
CA LEU A 12 79.01 -20.66 45.53
C LEU A 12 78.25 -19.41 46.00
N SER A 13 78.91 -18.49 46.69
CA SER A 13 78.31 -17.20 47.07
C SER A 13 78.04 -16.28 45.87
N ILE A 14 78.92 -16.26 44.87
CA ILE A 14 78.69 -15.51 43.63
C ILE A 14 77.55 -16.14 42.82
N LEU A 15 77.47 -17.47 42.74
CA LEU A 15 76.39 -18.17 42.05
C LEU A 15 75.04 -17.99 42.77
N LEU A 16 75.02 -17.98 44.11
CA LEU A 16 73.81 -17.68 44.90
C LEU A 16 73.36 -16.23 44.75
N VAL A 17 74.30 -15.27 44.70
CA VAL A 17 73.99 -13.86 44.42
C VAL A 17 73.55 -13.67 42.98
N LEU A 18 74.10 -14.41 42.01
CA LEU A 18 73.66 -14.39 40.61
C LEU A 18 72.27 -15.03 40.45
N CYS A 19 71.98 -16.13 41.14
CA CYS A 19 70.65 -16.76 41.15
C CYS A 19 69.61 -15.91 41.91
N MET A 20 70.01 -15.21 42.98
CA MET A 20 69.14 -14.22 43.63
C MET A 20 68.95 -12.98 42.75
N ALA A 21 69.98 -12.51 42.03
CA ALA A 21 69.86 -11.39 41.09
C ALA A 21 69.05 -11.76 39.83
N LEU A 22 69.11 -13.01 39.37
CA LEU A 22 68.29 -13.54 38.27
C LEU A 22 66.83 -13.82 38.68
N THR A 23 66.56 -14.00 39.98
CA THR A 23 65.19 -14.04 40.52
C THR A 23 64.66 -12.66 40.94
N ILE A 24 65.54 -11.66 41.00
CA ILE A 24 65.25 -10.23 41.20
C ILE A 24 65.46 -9.44 39.89
N VAL A 25 65.38 -10.10 38.73
CA VAL A 25 64.91 -9.37 37.54
C VAL A 25 63.46 -9.04 37.86
N PRO A 26 63.02 -7.78 37.74
CA PRO A 26 61.63 -7.48 37.94
C PRO A 26 60.80 -8.37 37.01
N ILE A 27 59.92 -9.18 37.56
CA ILE A 27 58.75 -9.71 36.84
C ILE A 27 57.89 -8.54 36.29
N THR A 28 58.23 -7.29 36.62
CA THR A 28 57.65 -6.09 35.99
C THR A 28 58.03 -5.87 34.52
N ALA A 29 58.88 -6.71 33.91
CA ALA A 29 59.04 -6.72 32.44
C ALA A 29 57.99 -7.60 31.72
N PHE A 30 57.21 -8.41 32.46
CA PHE A 30 56.04 -9.16 31.94
C PHE A 30 54.75 -8.70 32.63
N ALA A 31 54.65 -7.40 32.91
CA ALA A 31 53.42 -6.74 33.34
C ALA A 31 53.04 -5.60 32.37
N ALA A 32 53.48 -5.67 31.12
CA ALA A 32 52.62 -5.17 30.04
C ALA A 32 51.48 -6.19 29.96
N GLY A 33 50.26 -5.79 30.27
CA GLY A 33 49.09 -6.64 30.12
C GLY A 33 49.14 -7.34 28.77
N VAL A 34 48.93 -8.65 28.74
CA VAL A 34 48.77 -9.35 27.47
C VAL A 34 47.62 -8.66 26.75
N ASN A 35 47.86 -8.13 25.55
CA ASN A 35 46.84 -7.43 24.79
C ASN A 35 45.88 -8.46 24.19
N TYR A 36 44.96 -8.96 25.02
CA TYR A 36 43.89 -9.79 24.55
C TYR A 36 42.90 -8.94 23.77
N ILE A 37 42.49 -9.43 22.60
CA ILE A 37 41.49 -8.77 21.78
C ILE A 37 40.13 -9.03 22.42
N ASP A 38 39.42 -7.97 22.83
CA ASP A 38 38.09 -8.12 23.44
C ASP A 38 37.02 -8.53 22.41
N LYS A 39 37.13 -8.01 21.18
CA LYS A 39 36.14 -8.22 20.12
C LYS A 39 36.77 -8.29 18.73
N ILE A 40 36.30 -9.25 17.95
CA ILE A 40 36.64 -9.45 16.54
C ILE A 40 35.34 -9.46 15.74
N SER A 41 35.26 -8.63 14.70
CA SER A 41 34.13 -8.62 13.78
C SER A 41 34.64 -8.74 12.36
N VAL A 42 34.05 -9.67 11.60
CA VAL A 42 34.37 -9.93 10.20
C VAL A 42 33.10 -9.77 9.37
N THR A 43 33.21 -9.09 8.24
CA THR A 43 32.15 -9.05 7.22
C THR A 43 32.62 -9.78 5.98
N TYR A 44 31.69 -10.33 5.20
CA TYR A 44 32.00 -10.93 3.92
C TYR A 44 30.80 -10.79 2.98
N THR A 45 31.07 -10.61 1.70
CA THR A 45 30.05 -10.63 0.66
C THR A 45 29.56 -12.06 0.47
N LYS A 46 28.25 -12.25 0.27
CA LYS A 46 27.62 -13.56 -0.02
C LYS A 46 27.08 -13.56 -1.46
N PRO A 47 27.91 -13.81 -2.48
CA PRO A 47 27.42 -14.02 -3.83
C PRO A 47 26.48 -15.22 -3.90
N ASP A 48 25.45 -15.11 -4.73
CA ASP A 48 24.59 -16.23 -5.13
C ASP A 48 25.35 -17.10 -6.15
N TYR A 49 26.26 -17.94 -5.65
CA TYR A 49 27.10 -18.80 -6.46
C TYR A 49 26.29 -19.87 -7.17
N LYS A 50 26.61 -20.12 -8.44
CA LYS A 50 26.03 -21.18 -9.27
C LYS A 50 27.10 -22.17 -9.70
N ALA A 51 26.68 -23.35 -10.13
CA ALA A 51 27.61 -24.32 -10.73
C ALA A 51 28.34 -23.69 -11.94
N GLY A 52 29.66 -23.82 -11.96
CA GLY A 52 30.56 -23.18 -12.91
C GLY A 52 31.23 -21.90 -12.41
N ASP A 53 30.72 -21.29 -11.33
CA ASP A 53 31.33 -20.08 -10.77
C ASP A 53 32.64 -20.41 -10.04
N ALA A 54 33.61 -19.49 -10.13
CA ALA A 54 34.86 -19.60 -9.42
C ALA A 54 34.74 -19.06 -7.98
N PRO A 55 35.29 -19.76 -6.97
CA PRO A 55 35.32 -19.25 -5.61
C PRO A 55 36.13 -17.95 -5.50
N GLN A 56 35.74 -17.06 -4.58
CA GLN A 56 36.41 -15.78 -4.37
C GLN A 56 36.66 -15.49 -2.89
N ALA A 57 37.68 -14.68 -2.63
CA ALA A 57 37.93 -14.07 -1.33
C ALA A 57 36.96 -12.90 -1.14
N ALA A 58 36.33 -12.83 0.02
CA ALA A 58 35.28 -11.86 0.32
C ALA A 58 35.33 -11.30 1.75
N ALA A 59 36.15 -11.85 2.63
CA ALA A 59 36.20 -11.48 4.04
C ALA A 59 37.01 -10.21 4.29
N THR A 60 36.50 -9.37 5.20
CA THR A 60 37.17 -8.16 5.70
C THR A 60 36.97 -8.07 7.20
N VAL A 61 38.07 -7.91 7.95
CA VAL A 61 38.02 -7.60 9.39
C VAL A 61 37.55 -6.16 9.55
N THR A 62 36.44 -5.96 10.25
CA THR A 62 35.88 -4.63 10.54
C THR A 62 36.17 -4.17 11.97
N GLU A 63 36.57 -5.09 12.85
CA GLU A 63 36.90 -4.79 14.25
C GLU A 63 37.86 -5.85 14.79
N GLY A 64 38.79 -5.44 15.65
CA GLY A 64 39.79 -6.30 16.27
C GLY A 64 41.18 -6.19 15.65
N GLU A 65 42.20 -6.41 16.46
CA GLU A 65 43.62 -6.25 16.08
C GLU A 65 44.15 -7.50 15.40
N CYS A 66 43.57 -7.80 14.23
CA CYS A 66 43.90 -8.95 13.41
C CYS A 66 43.61 -8.67 11.92
N SER A 67 44.08 -9.55 11.05
CA SER A 67 43.85 -9.50 9.61
C SER A 67 43.42 -10.87 9.09
N VAL A 68 42.75 -10.90 7.93
CA VAL A 68 42.47 -12.15 7.23
C VAL A 68 43.79 -12.73 6.73
N ALA A 69 44.17 -13.89 7.27
CA ALA A 69 45.35 -14.61 6.82
C ALA A 69 45.09 -15.30 5.48
N TYR A 70 43.96 -16.01 5.40
CA TYR A 70 43.42 -16.61 4.19
C TYR A 70 41.99 -17.08 4.44
N GLU A 71 41.27 -17.30 3.35
CA GLU A 71 39.95 -17.91 3.31
C GLU A 71 40.05 -19.21 2.56
N TYR A 72 39.09 -20.10 2.80
CA TYR A 72 38.98 -21.29 1.98
C TYR A 72 37.56 -21.78 1.86
N TRP A 73 37.27 -22.34 0.69
CA TRP A 73 36.08 -23.14 0.47
C TRP A 73 36.47 -24.61 0.63
N MET A 74 35.59 -25.38 1.27
CA MET A 74 35.77 -26.80 1.51
C MET A 74 34.54 -27.54 1.04
N GLU A 75 34.73 -28.50 0.14
CA GLU A 75 33.66 -29.40 -0.26
C GLU A 75 33.36 -30.40 0.86
N ILE A 76 32.08 -30.58 1.15
CA ILE A 76 31.56 -31.45 2.20
C ILE A 76 30.53 -32.41 1.62
N GLU A 77 30.43 -33.59 2.23
CA GLU A 77 29.47 -34.63 1.87
C GLU A 77 28.83 -35.24 3.12
N GLN A 78 27.61 -35.74 2.96
CA GLN A 78 27.04 -36.74 3.86
C GLN A 78 27.19 -38.11 3.21
N LYS A 79 27.90 -39.03 3.87
CA LYS A 79 28.08 -40.41 3.35
C LYS A 79 26.78 -41.22 3.34
N THR A 80 25.83 -40.82 4.17
CA THR A 80 24.47 -41.35 4.23
C THR A 80 23.56 -40.19 4.57
N GLU A 81 22.37 -40.13 3.97
CA GLU A 81 21.41 -39.05 4.21
C GLU A 81 21.12 -38.91 5.72
N GLY A 82 21.27 -37.70 6.26
CA GLY A 82 21.12 -37.40 7.69
C GLY A 82 22.36 -37.68 8.55
N SER A 83 23.49 -38.10 7.97
CA SER A 83 24.77 -38.28 8.68
C SER A 83 25.54 -36.97 8.85
N VAL A 84 26.57 -36.96 9.72
CA VAL A 84 27.42 -35.80 9.94
C VAL A 84 28.14 -35.42 8.64
N TRP A 85 28.09 -34.14 8.28
CA TRP A 85 28.83 -33.59 7.15
C TRP A 85 30.34 -33.75 7.37
N THR A 86 31.02 -34.35 6.39
CA THR A 86 32.46 -34.56 6.41
C THR A 86 33.12 -33.94 5.18
N SER A 87 34.34 -33.45 5.33
CA SER A 87 35.12 -32.95 4.19
C SER A 87 35.44 -34.07 3.19
N THR A 88 35.26 -33.80 1.90
CA THR A 88 35.72 -34.69 0.81
C THR A 88 37.24 -34.59 0.59
N GLY A 89 37.88 -33.61 1.25
CA GLY A 89 39.29 -33.28 1.08
C GLY A 89 39.58 -32.36 -0.11
N ARG A 90 38.55 -31.82 -0.78
CA ARG A 90 38.70 -30.80 -1.82
C ARG A 90 38.58 -29.40 -1.21
N TYR A 91 39.48 -28.51 -1.64
CA TYR A 91 39.59 -27.15 -1.11
C TYR A 91 39.90 -26.13 -2.20
N TRP A 92 39.45 -24.90 -1.98
CA TRP A 92 40.00 -23.71 -2.59
C TRP A 92 40.59 -22.83 -1.50
N TYR A 93 41.78 -22.26 -1.68
CA TYR A 93 42.39 -21.30 -0.75
C TYR A 93 42.60 -19.95 -1.43
N SER A 94 42.33 -18.84 -0.71
CA SER A 94 42.70 -17.50 -1.19
C SER A 94 44.22 -17.25 -1.14
N ASP A 95 44.94 -17.99 -0.30
CA ASP A 95 46.41 -18.02 -0.30
C ASP A 95 46.92 -18.92 -1.44
N SER A 96 47.63 -18.29 -2.39
CA SER A 96 48.14 -18.97 -3.58
C SER A 96 49.19 -20.05 -3.30
N SER A 97 49.96 -19.93 -2.20
CA SER A 97 50.95 -20.93 -1.80
C SER A 97 50.28 -22.16 -1.20
N LYS A 98 49.24 -21.96 -0.39
CA LYS A 98 48.39 -23.05 0.11
C LYS A 98 47.69 -23.75 -1.05
N MET A 99 47.10 -22.98 -1.98
CA MET A 99 46.43 -23.52 -3.15
C MET A 99 47.40 -24.35 -4.02
N ALA A 100 48.61 -23.84 -4.29
CA ALA A 100 49.63 -24.54 -5.07
C ALA A 100 50.18 -25.80 -4.41
N SER A 101 50.02 -25.97 -3.09
CA SER A 101 50.47 -27.17 -2.37
C SER A 101 49.48 -28.34 -2.47
N LEU A 102 48.25 -28.11 -2.95
CA LEU A 102 47.27 -29.15 -3.19
C LEU A 102 47.51 -29.87 -4.53
N ALA A 103 47.29 -31.18 -4.56
CA ALA A 103 47.17 -31.93 -5.80
C ALA A 103 45.99 -31.44 -6.65
N ALA A 104 46.08 -31.53 -7.97
CA ALA A 104 45.10 -30.94 -8.89
C ALA A 104 43.66 -31.46 -8.66
N ASP A 105 43.50 -32.74 -8.29
CA ASP A 105 42.21 -33.37 -7.97
C ASP A 105 41.62 -32.90 -6.62
N LYS A 106 42.43 -32.24 -5.79
CA LYS A 106 42.03 -31.67 -4.50
C LYS A 106 41.73 -30.18 -4.57
N GLN A 107 41.92 -29.56 -5.72
CA GLN A 107 41.62 -28.16 -5.94
C GLN A 107 40.16 -27.98 -6.37
N ILE A 108 39.47 -27.04 -5.73
CA ILE A 108 38.20 -26.50 -6.21
C ILE A 108 38.55 -25.28 -7.05
N THR A 109 38.38 -25.37 -8.36
CA THR A 109 38.61 -24.24 -9.28
C THR A 109 37.32 -23.58 -9.72
N GLN A 110 36.22 -24.35 -9.72
CA GLN A 110 34.84 -23.93 -9.93
C GLN A 110 33.95 -24.74 -8.99
N PHE A 111 32.79 -24.20 -8.64
CA PHE A 111 31.78 -24.97 -7.95
C PHE A 111 31.04 -25.90 -8.92
N GLU A 112 30.75 -27.12 -8.47
CA GLU A 112 30.15 -28.16 -9.29
C GLU A 112 28.71 -28.43 -8.84
N ALA A 113 27.82 -28.71 -9.79
CA ALA A 113 26.45 -29.12 -9.47
C ALA A 113 26.44 -30.52 -8.84
N GLY A 114 25.58 -30.74 -7.85
CA GLY A 114 25.51 -31.93 -7.03
C GLY A 114 26.43 -31.95 -5.81
N HIS A 115 27.04 -30.81 -5.45
CA HIS A 115 28.03 -30.72 -4.37
C HIS A 115 27.69 -29.62 -3.36
N HIS A 116 28.17 -29.82 -2.12
CA HIS A 116 27.96 -28.90 -1.02
C HIS A 116 29.31 -28.32 -0.58
N TYR A 117 29.33 -27.01 -0.28
CA TYR A 117 30.56 -26.31 0.07
C TYR A 117 30.37 -25.45 1.31
N THR A 118 31.39 -25.41 2.17
CA THR A 118 31.46 -24.48 3.31
C THR A 118 32.53 -23.44 3.07
N TYR A 119 32.20 -22.19 3.35
CA TYR A 119 33.13 -21.09 3.39
C TYR A 119 33.75 -20.99 4.77
N ASN A 120 35.06 -20.76 4.86
CA ASN A 120 35.81 -20.76 6.11
C ASN A 120 36.85 -19.61 6.10
N ILE A 121 37.08 -19.00 7.25
CA ILE A 121 37.93 -17.80 7.37
C ILE A 121 39.01 -18.06 8.43
N VAL A 122 40.26 -17.74 8.11
CA VAL A 122 41.38 -17.80 9.05
C VAL A 122 41.94 -16.40 9.28
N LEU A 123 41.98 -15.99 10.54
CA LEU A 123 42.50 -14.70 10.97
C LEU A 123 43.84 -14.86 11.67
N LYS A 124 44.71 -13.85 11.52
CA LYS A 124 45.98 -13.76 12.22
C LYS A 124 46.08 -12.44 12.97
N THR A 125 46.46 -12.51 14.26
CA THR A 125 46.57 -11.32 15.09
C THR A 125 47.71 -10.42 14.65
N ASN A 126 47.55 -9.13 14.89
CA ASN A 126 48.62 -8.16 14.76
C ASN A 126 49.71 -8.46 15.81
N SER A 127 50.96 -8.08 15.52
CA SER A 127 52.08 -8.35 16.41
C SER A 127 51.82 -7.80 17.82
N GLY A 128 51.90 -8.68 18.83
CA GLY A 128 51.68 -8.32 20.23
C GLY A 128 50.23 -8.43 20.72
N TYR A 129 49.29 -8.86 19.86
CA TYR A 129 47.89 -9.14 20.23
C TYR A 129 47.60 -10.64 20.26
N PHE A 130 46.69 -11.02 21.15
CA PHE A 130 46.34 -12.42 21.41
C PHE A 130 44.82 -12.60 21.50
N ILE A 131 44.33 -13.78 21.14
CA ILE A 131 42.92 -14.15 21.26
C ILE A 131 42.72 -14.92 22.56
N SER A 132 41.62 -14.70 23.27
CA SER A 132 41.26 -15.46 24.47
C SER A 132 39.94 -16.19 24.28
N GLU A 133 39.60 -17.10 25.20
CA GLU A 133 38.28 -17.73 25.23
C GLU A 133 37.15 -16.72 25.52
N ASP A 134 37.48 -15.54 26.08
CA ASP A 134 36.54 -14.45 26.34
C ASP A 134 36.38 -13.48 25.16
N THR A 135 37.21 -13.59 24.12
CA THR A 135 37.12 -12.73 22.92
C THR A 135 35.76 -12.91 22.25
N SER A 136 35.01 -11.84 22.03
CA SER A 136 33.72 -11.89 21.33
C SER A 136 33.92 -11.89 19.82
N VAL A 137 33.41 -12.90 19.11
CA VAL A 137 33.62 -13.03 17.66
C VAL A 137 32.29 -12.92 16.91
N SER A 138 32.27 -12.15 15.82
CA SER A 138 31.15 -12.12 14.88
C SER A 138 31.61 -12.22 13.43
N ALA A 139 30.85 -12.91 12.60
CA ALA A 139 31.12 -13.03 11.16
C ALA A 139 29.81 -12.93 10.36
N GLY A 140 29.71 -11.98 9.42
CA GLY A 140 28.56 -11.86 8.52
C GLY A 140 27.21 -11.64 9.23
N GLY A 141 27.22 -10.90 10.36
CA GLY A 141 26.04 -10.65 11.20
C GLY A 141 25.75 -11.73 12.24
N HIS A 142 26.34 -12.93 12.11
CA HIS A 142 26.23 -13.98 13.11
C HIS A 142 27.17 -13.71 14.29
N LYS A 143 26.61 -13.61 15.50
CA LYS A 143 27.38 -13.50 16.74
C LYS A 143 27.65 -14.90 17.29
N PHE A 144 28.90 -15.22 17.51
CA PHE A 144 29.28 -16.44 18.20
C PHE A 144 29.40 -16.09 19.70
N ASP A 145 28.54 -16.64 20.57
CA ASP A 145 28.78 -16.46 22.02
C ASP A 145 30.18 -16.95 22.40
N LYS A 146 30.74 -16.37 23.48
CA LYS A 146 32.10 -16.56 24.02
C LYS A 146 32.80 -17.85 23.54
N VAL A 147 34.05 -17.70 23.09
CA VAL A 147 34.88 -18.68 22.36
C VAL A 147 35.21 -19.97 23.15
N ALA A 148 34.64 -20.17 24.34
CA ALA A 148 34.67 -21.43 25.06
C ALA A 148 34.07 -22.57 24.21
N PHE A 149 34.95 -23.33 23.56
CA PHE A 149 34.74 -24.58 22.83
C PHE A 149 33.38 -24.71 22.10
N LYS A 150 33.20 -23.90 21.05
CA LYS A 150 32.11 -24.09 20.09
C LYS A 150 32.65 -24.79 18.84
N ALA A 151 31.87 -25.70 18.26
CA ALA A 151 32.25 -26.52 17.10
C ALA A 151 32.76 -25.70 15.88
N ASN A 152 32.46 -24.39 15.82
CA ASN A 152 32.72 -23.54 14.66
C ASN A 152 33.86 -22.53 14.87
N LEU A 153 34.51 -22.48 16.04
CA LEU A 153 35.64 -21.57 16.31
C LEU A 153 36.81 -22.34 16.91
N GLU A 154 38.02 -22.03 16.47
CA GLU A 154 39.23 -22.66 16.99
C GLU A 154 40.39 -21.67 17.10
N ILE A 155 40.96 -21.53 18.30
CA ILE A 155 42.17 -20.76 18.57
C ILE A 155 43.39 -21.65 18.33
N ARG A 156 44.32 -21.20 17.51
CA ARG A 156 45.58 -21.91 17.19
C ARG A 156 46.80 -21.02 17.37
N GLU A 157 47.97 -21.61 17.16
CA GLU A 157 49.27 -20.91 17.12
C GLU A 157 49.51 -20.02 18.34
N MET A 158 49.42 -20.61 19.54
CA MET A 158 49.61 -19.90 20.82
C MET A 158 48.77 -18.63 20.94
N SER A 159 47.49 -18.70 20.53
CA SER A 159 46.54 -17.59 20.59
C SER A 159 46.75 -16.46 19.58
N THR A 160 47.41 -16.74 18.45
CA THR A 160 47.66 -15.76 17.38
C THR A 160 46.91 -16.07 16.08
N GLU A 161 46.26 -17.22 15.98
CA GLU A 161 45.40 -17.61 14.85
C GLU A 161 44.00 -17.93 15.36
N LEU A 162 42.97 -17.43 14.67
CA LEU A 162 41.57 -17.81 14.88
C LEU A 162 41.02 -18.40 13.59
N ARG A 163 40.44 -19.59 13.67
CA ARG A 163 39.70 -20.21 12.58
C ARG A 163 38.21 -20.10 12.84
N ILE A 164 37.49 -19.62 11.83
CA ILE A 164 36.04 -19.49 11.82
C ILE A 164 35.51 -20.47 10.77
N TYR A 165 34.91 -21.55 11.25
CA TYR A 165 34.42 -22.64 10.41
C TYR A 165 32.95 -22.43 10.03
N SER A 166 32.65 -22.67 8.75
CA SER A 166 31.30 -22.63 8.18
C SER A 166 30.43 -21.41 8.57
N PRO A 167 30.93 -20.15 8.58
CA PRO A 167 30.06 -18.98 8.71
C PRO A 167 29.03 -18.86 7.58
N TYR A 168 29.29 -19.51 6.43
CA TYR A 168 28.42 -19.58 5.27
C TYR A 168 28.62 -20.92 4.57
N SER A 169 27.56 -21.48 3.99
CA SER A 169 27.59 -22.69 3.19
C SER A 169 26.71 -22.50 1.96
N ILE A 170 27.05 -23.18 0.88
CA ILE A 170 26.25 -23.25 -0.33
C ILE A 170 25.98 -24.71 -0.66
N ASP A 171 24.78 -24.96 -1.15
CA ASP A 171 24.36 -26.22 -1.72
C ASP A 171 24.05 -25.97 -3.20
N LEU A 172 24.71 -26.72 -4.07
CA LEU A 172 24.46 -26.65 -5.50
C LEU A 172 23.86 -27.98 -5.90
N PRO A 173 22.53 -28.11 -5.99
CA PRO A 173 21.90 -29.34 -6.39
C PRO A 173 22.32 -29.73 -7.82
N ALA A 174 22.33 -31.02 -8.12
CA ALA A 174 22.57 -31.48 -9.49
C ALA A 174 21.49 -30.91 -10.41
N ALA A 175 21.83 -30.59 -11.67
CA ALA A 175 20.83 -30.16 -12.65
C ALA A 175 19.79 -31.27 -12.82
N SER A 176 18.58 -31.02 -12.33
CA SER A 176 17.50 -31.99 -12.39
C SER A 176 16.81 -31.96 -13.76
N THR A 177 16.54 -33.14 -14.33
CA THR A 177 15.63 -33.29 -15.48
C THR A 177 14.16 -33.31 -15.06
N ASP A 178 13.90 -33.23 -13.75
CA ASP A 178 12.56 -33.26 -13.17
C ASP A 178 11.74 -32.02 -13.56
N GLU A 179 10.43 -32.22 -13.69
CA GLU A 179 9.50 -31.14 -13.99
C GLU A 179 9.33 -30.21 -12.78
N VAL A 180 9.33 -28.90 -13.03
CA VAL A 180 9.30 -27.89 -11.97
C VAL A 180 7.86 -27.59 -11.53
N ILE A 181 7.61 -27.67 -10.23
CA ILE A 181 6.38 -27.26 -9.55
C ILE A 181 6.50 -25.80 -9.16
N THR A 182 5.70 -24.95 -9.79
CA THR A 182 5.70 -23.49 -9.58
C THR A 182 4.57 -23.01 -8.67
N THR A 183 3.60 -23.87 -8.36
CA THR A 183 2.45 -23.53 -7.53
C THR A 183 2.11 -24.69 -6.63
N VAL A 184 1.79 -24.40 -5.37
CA VAL A 184 1.25 -25.35 -4.38
C VAL A 184 -0.08 -24.82 -3.91
N ASP A 185 -1.11 -25.64 -4.00
CA ASP A 185 -2.49 -25.29 -3.64
C ASP A 185 -3.07 -26.38 -2.73
N ILE A 186 -3.34 -26.01 -1.49
CA ILE A 186 -3.88 -26.89 -0.45
C ILE A 186 -5.19 -26.34 0.12
N GLY A 187 -6.01 -27.20 0.72
CA GLY A 187 -7.23 -26.80 1.41
C GLY A 187 -7.62 -27.78 2.51
N ASN A 188 -8.81 -27.57 3.08
CA ASN A 188 -9.40 -28.42 4.10
C ASN A 188 -8.54 -28.55 5.38
N VAL A 189 -7.96 -27.45 5.87
CA VAL A 189 -7.12 -27.48 7.08
C VAL A 189 -8.01 -27.58 8.32
N TRP A 190 -7.76 -28.58 9.17
CA TRP A 190 -8.53 -28.78 10.41
C TRP A 190 -8.15 -27.77 11.48
N LYS A 191 -9.08 -26.87 11.85
CA LYS A 191 -8.83 -25.80 12.83
C LYS A 191 -9.56 -25.98 14.16
N ASN A 192 -10.31 -27.06 14.33
CA ASN A 192 -11.08 -27.28 15.55
C ASN A 192 -10.25 -28.01 16.61
N LEU A 193 -9.45 -27.26 17.37
CA LEU A 193 -8.60 -27.78 18.44
C LEU A 193 -9.39 -27.89 19.76
N ASP A 194 -9.58 -29.13 20.22
CA ASP A 194 -10.37 -29.49 21.41
C ASP A 194 -9.49 -30.34 22.33
N SER A 195 -9.18 -29.85 23.52
CA SER A 195 -8.30 -30.56 24.47
C SER A 195 -8.86 -31.89 25.00
N THR A 196 -10.12 -32.20 24.72
CA THR A 196 -10.71 -33.52 25.05
C THR A 196 -10.54 -34.55 23.95
N LYS A 197 -10.10 -34.16 22.74
CA LYS A 197 -9.98 -35.05 21.58
C LYS A 197 -8.61 -34.92 20.91
N PRO A 198 -8.11 -35.99 20.26
CA PRO A 198 -6.90 -35.88 19.47
C PRO A 198 -7.07 -34.89 18.32
N VAL A 199 -6.00 -34.18 17.97
CA VAL A 199 -5.99 -33.29 16.80
C VAL A 199 -6.20 -34.10 15.53
N ALA A 200 -7.13 -33.66 14.68
CA ALA A 200 -7.30 -34.19 13.33
C ALA A 200 -6.45 -33.40 12.34
N PHE A 201 -6.00 -34.08 11.29
CA PHE A 201 -5.19 -33.54 10.21
C PHE A 201 -5.88 -33.92 8.91
N THR A 202 -6.34 -32.91 8.16
CA THR A 202 -7.28 -33.10 7.05
C THR A 202 -6.86 -32.36 5.80
N ALA A 203 -5.71 -31.69 5.81
CA ALA A 203 -5.29 -30.90 4.67
C ALA A 203 -5.15 -31.79 3.44
N GLU A 204 -5.57 -31.26 2.30
CA GLU A 204 -5.50 -31.96 1.02
C GLU A 204 -4.94 -31.05 -0.06
N VAL A 205 -4.25 -31.66 -1.02
CA VAL A 205 -3.79 -30.97 -2.23
C VAL A 205 -4.99 -30.77 -3.14
N ASN A 206 -5.22 -29.54 -3.61
CA ASN A 206 -6.36 -29.23 -4.48
C ASN A 206 -6.32 -30.10 -5.75
N PRO A 207 -7.27 -31.03 -5.96
CA PRO A 207 -7.23 -31.95 -7.08
C PRO A 207 -7.44 -31.25 -8.43
N ASN A 208 -8.08 -30.08 -8.43
CA ASN A 208 -8.40 -29.30 -9.63
C ASN A 208 -7.23 -28.41 -10.11
N ASN A 209 -6.18 -28.26 -9.30
CA ASN A 209 -5.03 -27.45 -9.66
C ASN A 209 -3.93 -28.32 -10.29
N SER A 210 -3.88 -28.38 -11.63
CA SER A 210 -2.92 -29.22 -12.36
C SER A 210 -1.44 -28.87 -12.13
N ALA A 211 -1.14 -27.72 -11.52
CA ALA A 211 0.23 -27.33 -11.22
C ALA A 211 0.84 -28.12 -10.04
N CYS A 212 0.02 -28.59 -9.10
CA CYS A 212 0.46 -29.40 -7.95
C CYS A 212 -0.25 -30.76 -7.85
N SER A 213 -1.48 -30.88 -8.37
CA SER A 213 -2.28 -32.10 -8.33
C SER A 213 -1.53 -33.26 -8.96
N GLY A 214 -1.39 -34.35 -8.21
CA GLY A 214 -0.65 -35.54 -8.63
C GLY A 214 0.87 -35.43 -8.59
N LYS A 215 1.45 -34.24 -8.38
CA LYS A 215 2.92 -33.99 -8.39
C LYS A 215 3.53 -33.90 -6.99
N VAL A 216 2.72 -33.59 -5.98
CA VAL A 216 3.16 -33.45 -4.59
C VAL A 216 2.35 -34.36 -3.66
N GLU A 217 2.86 -34.55 -2.45
CA GLU A 217 2.14 -35.18 -1.34
C GLU A 217 2.41 -34.43 -0.04
N ILE A 218 1.41 -34.37 0.84
CA ILE A 218 1.56 -33.82 2.19
C ILE A 218 2.21 -34.91 3.04
N VAL A 219 3.36 -34.59 3.63
CA VAL A 219 4.13 -35.55 4.46
C VAL A 219 4.03 -35.23 5.95
N GLU A 220 3.77 -33.97 6.30
CA GLU A 220 3.56 -33.57 7.69
C GLU A 220 2.62 -32.35 7.75
N GLU A 221 1.72 -32.37 8.70
CA GLU A 221 0.96 -31.22 9.17
C GLU A 221 1.29 -31.04 10.65
N ALA A 222 1.41 -29.81 11.14
CA ALA A 222 1.69 -29.57 12.55
C ALA A 222 0.97 -28.35 13.12
N TRP A 223 0.68 -28.44 14.41
CA TRP A 223 0.18 -27.35 15.24
C TRP A 223 1.18 -27.06 16.36
N GLU A 224 1.71 -25.83 16.39
CA GLU A 224 2.80 -25.40 17.27
C GLU A 224 2.32 -24.31 18.24
N LYS A 225 2.37 -24.58 19.56
CA LYS A 225 1.95 -23.62 20.58
C LYS A 225 2.93 -22.44 20.70
N SER A 226 2.41 -21.22 20.65
CA SER A 226 3.17 -19.99 20.89
C SER A 226 3.74 -19.94 22.32
N THR A 227 4.97 -19.44 22.45
CA THR A 227 5.66 -19.24 23.74
C THR A 227 5.82 -17.76 24.12
N TYR A 228 5.24 -16.83 23.35
CA TYR A 228 5.47 -15.40 23.54
C TYR A 228 4.81 -14.89 24.84
N GLY A 229 5.63 -14.49 25.82
CA GLY A 229 5.17 -13.86 27.07
C GLY A 229 4.96 -14.78 28.28
N GLU A 230 5.19 -16.10 28.17
CA GLU A 230 5.06 -17.03 29.29
C GLU A 230 6.34 -17.09 30.16
N SER A 231 6.18 -17.20 31.49
CA SER A 231 7.30 -17.31 32.45
C SER A 231 8.07 -18.63 32.36
N THR A 232 7.48 -19.64 31.72
CA THR A 232 8.10 -20.92 31.37
C THR A 232 7.64 -21.27 29.96
N PRO A 233 8.50 -21.18 28.93
CA PRO A 233 8.10 -21.51 27.57
C PRO A 233 7.76 -22.99 27.48
N ILE A 234 6.48 -23.32 27.27
CA ILE A 234 6.04 -24.68 26.93
C ILE A 234 5.99 -24.75 25.40
N THR A 235 6.99 -25.39 24.78
CA THR A 235 6.96 -25.75 23.36
C THR A 235 6.11 -27.02 23.21
N ASP A 236 4.83 -26.87 22.86
CA ASP A 236 3.95 -27.98 22.53
C ASP A 236 3.72 -28.05 21.02
N VAL A 237 4.19 -29.13 20.38
CA VAL A 237 4.09 -29.33 18.93
C VAL A 237 3.37 -30.64 18.66
N ILE A 238 2.27 -30.60 17.93
CA ILE A 238 1.44 -31.77 17.61
C ILE A 238 1.52 -31.99 16.10
N LYS A 239 2.09 -33.12 15.68
CA LYS A 239 2.27 -33.43 14.25
C LYS A 239 1.35 -34.55 13.80
N SER A 240 1.01 -34.57 12.52
CA SER A 240 0.28 -35.67 11.88
C SER A 240 1.07 -36.99 11.85
N THR A 241 2.39 -36.91 12.02
CA THR A 241 3.32 -38.03 12.11
C THR A 241 3.48 -38.59 13.53
N ASP A 242 2.96 -37.88 14.55
CA ASP A 242 3.02 -38.30 15.94
C ASP A 242 1.92 -39.33 16.28
N THR A 243 2.05 -39.96 17.46
CA THR A 243 0.91 -40.67 18.06
C THR A 243 -0.21 -39.67 18.36
N PRO A 244 -1.46 -39.90 17.90
CA PRO A 244 -2.56 -38.97 18.11
C PRO A 244 -2.72 -38.59 19.58
N ARG A 245 -2.72 -37.29 19.86
CA ARG A 245 -2.86 -36.73 21.20
C ARG A 245 -3.60 -35.41 21.17
N ASN A 246 -4.10 -35.03 22.33
CA ASN A 246 -4.92 -33.83 22.50
C ASN A 246 -4.04 -32.57 22.64
N PRO A 247 -4.55 -31.41 22.20
CA PRO A 247 -3.93 -30.12 22.49
C PRO A 247 -4.17 -29.70 23.95
N ILE A 248 -3.40 -28.71 24.41
CA ILE A 248 -3.53 -28.14 25.75
C ILE A 248 -4.57 -27.03 25.73
N ALA A 249 -5.56 -27.11 26.62
CA ALA A 249 -6.60 -26.10 26.79
C ALA A 249 -6.03 -24.68 26.96
N GLY A 250 -6.59 -23.71 26.24
CA GLY A 250 -6.15 -22.31 26.23
C GLY A 250 -4.83 -22.06 25.50
N GLY A 251 -4.19 -23.10 24.95
CA GLY A 251 -2.98 -22.95 24.14
C GLY A 251 -3.29 -22.31 22.79
N GLU A 252 -2.49 -21.32 22.40
CA GLU A 252 -2.55 -20.66 21.09
C GLU A 252 -1.61 -21.37 20.12
N TYR A 253 -2.14 -22.02 19.09
CA TYR A 253 -1.39 -22.86 18.15
C TYR A 253 -1.33 -22.27 16.74
N TRP A 254 -0.14 -22.33 16.14
CA TRP A 254 0.12 -21.96 14.75
C TRP A 254 0.21 -23.19 13.87
N TYR A 255 -0.29 -23.09 12.64
CA TYR A 255 -0.26 -24.19 11.68
C TYR A 255 0.98 -24.14 10.80
N SER A 256 1.57 -25.31 10.55
CA SER A 256 2.62 -25.52 9.56
C SER A 256 2.36 -26.78 8.74
N ILE A 257 2.89 -26.81 7.51
CA ILE A 257 2.73 -27.93 6.59
C ILE A 257 4.01 -28.19 5.82
N VAL A 258 4.30 -29.48 5.59
CA VAL A 258 5.43 -29.97 4.80
C VAL A 258 4.91 -30.83 3.66
N LEU A 259 5.30 -30.48 2.44
CA LEU A 259 5.00 -31.23 1.22
C LEU A 259 6.27 -31.79 0.61
N ARG A 260 6.16 -32.99 0.03
CA ARG A 260 7.21 -33.63 -0.75
C ARG A 260 6.83 -33.67 -2.22
N ALA A 261 7.77 -33.32 -3.09
CA ALA A 261 7.64 -33.53 -4.52
C ALA A 261 7.80 -35.02 -4.84
N LYS A 262 6.90 -35.56 -5.66
CA LYS A 262 6.97 -36.96 -6.09
C LYS A 262 8.13 -37.17 -7.08
N GLU A 263 8.46 -38.43 -7.34
CA GLU A 263 9.47 -38.77 -8.33
C GLU A 263 9.20 -38.09 -9.68
N GLY A 264 10.24 -37.54 -10.29
CA GLY A 264 10.14 -36.77 -11.53
C GLY A 264 9.76 -35.29 -11.36
N TYR A 265 9.59 -34.79 -10.13
CA TYR A 265 9.24 -33.39 -9.87
C TYR A 265 10.15 -32.71 -8.83
N VAL A 266 10.33 -31.39 -8.97
CA VAL A 266 11.02 -30.52 -8.00
C VAL A 266 10.28 -29.21 -7.82
N PHE A 267 10.28 -28.63 -6.63
CA PHE A 267 9.75 -27.29 -6.37
C PHE A 267 10.67 -26.21 -6.96
N SER A 268 10.07 -25.15 -7.49
CA SER A 268 10.78 -23.92 -7.84
C SER A 268 11.20 -23.16 -6.59
N ASP A 269 12.32 -22.43 -6.63
CA ASP A 269 12.72 -21.50 -5.55
C ASP A 269 11.66 -20.43 -5.25
N ASN A 270 10.76 -20.14 -6.21
CA ASN A 270 9.67 -19.17 -6.08
C ASN A 270 8.30 -19.84 -6.25
N VAL A 271 7.94 -20.77 -5.37
CA VAL A 271 6.60 -21.38 -5.37
C VAL A 271 5.53 -20.34 -5.04
N THR A 272 4.49 -20.28 -5.86
CA THR A 272 3.23 -19.60 -5.50
C THR A 272 2.44 -20.49 -4.55
N PHE A 273 2.26 -20.06 -3.30
CA PHE A 273 1.54 -20.84 -2.29
C PHE A 273 0.09 -20.36 -2.16
N ILE A 274 -0.85 -21.29 -2.22
CA ILE A 274 -2.29 -21.07 -2.06
C ILE A 274 -2.79 -22.00 -0.96
N CYS A 275 -3.51 -21.45 0.01
CA CYS A 275 -4.20 -22.22 1.02
C CYS A 275 -5.65 -21.75 1.12
N GLU A 276 -6.62 -22.67 0.99
CA GLU A 276 -8.06 -22.41 1.05
C GLU A 276 -8.51 -21.26 0.13
N GLY A 277 -7.97 -21.23 -1.09
CA GLY A 277 -8.30 -20.22 -2.12
C GLY A 277 -7.64 -18.86 -1.92
N LYS A 278 -6.85 -18.67 -0.84
CA LYS A 278 -6.05 -17.46 -0.63
C LYS A 278 -4.62 -17.67 -1.08
N THR A 279 -4.12 -16.76 -1.92
CA THR A 279 -2.71 -16.72 -2.32
C THR A 279 -1.86 -16.03 -1.27
N TYR A 280 -0.72 -16.62 -0.98
CA TYR A 280 0.27 -16.14 -0.04
C TYR A 280 1.57 -15.79 -0.76
N THR A 281 2.07 -14.58 -0.49
CA THR A 281 3.38 -14.10 -0.95
C THR A 281 4.43 -14.24 0.15
N ALA A 282 5.71 -14.09 -0.20
CA ALA A 282 6.83 -14.11 0.75
C ALA A 282 6.75 -13.08 1.90
N GLN A 283 5.85 -12.09 1.82
CA GLN A 283 5.57 -11.13 2.90
C GLN A 283 4.44 -11.55 3.85
N THR A 284 3.66 -12.56 3.47
CA THR A 284 2.40 -12.96 4.14
C THR A 284 2.38 -14.42 4.60
N ALA A 285 3.38 -15.19 4.19
CA ALA A 285 3.64 -16.54 4.64
C ALA A 285 5.15 -16.75 4.67
N ASN A 286 5.62 -17.49 5.66
CA ASN A 286 6.97 -18.01 5.63
C ASN A 286 6.96 -19.31 4.83
N THR A 287 7.75 -19.37 3.77
CA THR A 287 7.89 -20.55 2.92
C THR A 287 9.35 -20.87 2.69
N SER A 288 9.69 -22.15 2.64
CA SER A 288 11.04 -22.61 2.29
C SER A 288 10.96 -23.81 1.36
N VAL A 289 11.80 -23.82 0.34
CA VAL A 289 12.08 -25.01 -0.48
C VAL A 289 13.42 -25.57 -0.04
N SER A 290 13.52 -26.88 0.15
CA SER A 290 14.79 -27.54 0.47
C SER A 290 15.76 -27.40 -0.70
N ASP A 291 17.06 -27.40 -0.41
CA ASP A 291 18.11 -27.16 -1.41
C ASP A 291 18.07 -28.12 -2.61
N ASN A 292 17.59 -29.36 -2.41
CA ASN A 292 17.39 -30.34 -3.48
C ASN A 292 16.05 -30.18 -4.25
N GLY A 293 15.24 -29.18 -3.92
CA GLY A 293 13.92 -28.92 -4.50
C GLY A 293 12.86 -29.97 -4.16
N LYS A 294 13.10 -30.92 -3.24
CA LYS A 294 12.18 -32.03 -2.97
C LYS A 294 11.17 -31.77 -1.86
N THR A 295 11.42 -30.79 -1.01
CA THR A 295 10.56 -30.46 0.13
C THR A 295 10.15 -29.01 0.05
N PHE A 296 8.87 -28.74 0.27
CA PHE A 296 8.33 -27.40 0.45
C PHE A 296 7.69 -27.33 1.83
N THR A 297 8.04 -26.31 2.61
CA THR A 297 7.50 -26.07 3.94
C THR A 297 6.86 -24.69 3.99
N ALA A 298 5.69 -24.58 4.60
CA ALA A 298 5.03 -23.31 4.87
C ALA A 298 4.58 -23.23 6.34
N TRP A 299 4.72 -22.06 6.96
CA TRP A 299 4.30 -21.81 8.35
C TRP A 299 3.88 -20.35 8.55
N GLU A 300 3.18 -20.08 9.66
CA GLU A 300 2.73 -18.73 10.07
C GLU A 300 1.89 -17.98 9.01
N PHE A 301 1.16 -18.72 8.17
CA PHE A 301 0.30 -18.16 7.12
C PHE A 301 -1.19 -18.15 7.50
N LEU A 302 -1.58 -18.93 8.50
CA LEU A 302 -2.91 -18.88 9.13
C LEU A 302 -2.84 -18.10 10.43
N LEU A 303 -3.97 -17.48 10.81
CA LEU A 303 -4.14 -16.95 12.16
C LEU A 303 -4.06 -18.10 13.18
N PRO A 304 -3.52 -17.84 14.37
CA PRO A 304 -3.40 -18.86 15.39
C PRO A 304 -4.77 -19.28 15.93
N VAL A 305 -4.86 -20.54 16.35
CA VAL A 305 -6.08 -21.14 16.89
C VAL A 305 -5.90 -21.39 18.39
N ILE A 306 -6.88 -20.95 19.19
CA ILE A 306 -6.90 -21.24 20.63
C ILE A 306 -7.59 -22.59 20.85
N ALA A 307 -6.88 -23.54 21.45
CA ALA A 307 -7.44 -24.83 21.80
C ALA A 307 -8.47 -24.70 22.93
N SER A 308 -9.67 -25.20 22.70
CA SER A 308 -10.74 -25.19 23.70
C SER A 308 -10.47 -26.19 24.84
N ASP A 309 -11.03 -25.93 26.01
CA ASP A 309 -10.96 -26.82 27.19
C ASP A 309 -11.90 -28.05 27.08
N GLY A 310 -12.56 -28.21 25.94
CA GLY A 310 -13.56 -29.25 25.69
C GLY A 310 -14.74 -29.20 26.67
N ALA A 311 -14.90 -28.12 27.45
CA ALA A 311 -16.21 -27.69 27.88
C ALA A 311 -16.89 -27.18 26.60
N ASP A 312 -17.54 -28.08 25.86
CA ASP A 312 -18.41 -27.67 24.77
C ASP A 312 -19.38 -26.61 25.35
N ASP A 313 -19.22 -25.35 24.96
CA ASP A 313 -20.40 -24.53 24.71
C ASP A 313 -21.04 -25.22 23.50
N THR A 314 -21.84 -26.26 23.77
CA THR A 314 -22.79 -26.87 22.82
C THR A 314 -23.79 -25.85 22.27
N VAL A 315 -23.69 -24.62 22.79
CA VAL A 315 -24.53 -23.47 22.61
C VAL A 315 -23.72 -22.38 21.88
N ILE A 316 -24.13 -22.05 20.66
CA ILE A 316 -23.59 -20.96 19.85
C ILE A 316 -24.18 -19.66 20.40
N LYS A 317 -23.32 -18.77 20.92
CA LYS A 317 -23.72 -17.47 21.49
C LYS A 317 -23.48 -16.30 20.55
N ASP A 318 -22.51 -16.41 19.66
CA ASP A 318 -22.14 -15.33 18.75
C ASP A 318 -22.15 -15.84 17.30
N VAL A 319 -22.88 -15.10 16.45
CA VAL A 319 -23.02 -15.35 15.02
C VAL A 319 -22.50 -14.14 14.26
N GLU A 320 -21.65 -14.38 13.28
CA GLU A 320 -21.06 -13.36 12.41
C GLU A 320 -21.19 -13.78 10.94
N VAL A 321 -21.98 -13.01 10.20
CA VAL A 321 -22.21 -13.17 8.76
C VAL A 321 -21.64 -11.94 8.04
N ILE A 322 -20.93 -12.16 6.93
CA ILE A 322 -20.30 -11.10 6.13
C ILE A 322 -20.61 -11.29 4.65
N GLY A 323 -20.34 -10.27 3.84
CA GLY A 323 -20.46 -10.35 2.38
C GLY A 323 -21.90 -10.27 1.85
N ALA A 324 -22.91 -10.09 2.70
CA ALA A 324 -24.29 -9.97 2.28
C ALA A 324 -24.47 -8.72 1.40
N THR A 325 -25.00 -8.86 0.19
CA THR A 325 -25.31 -7.72 -0.68
C THR A 325 -26.63 -7.09 -0.23
N LEU A 326 -26.55 -5.90 0.38
CA LEU A 326 -27.71 -5.19 0.96
C LEU A 326 -28.07 -3.91 0.20
N SER A 327 -27.56 -3.75 -1.03
CA SER A 327 -27.82 -2.60 -1.88
C SER A 327 -28.03 -3.10 -3.31
N TYR A 328 -29.14 -2.71 -3.91
CA TYR A 328 -29.54 -3.08 -5.27
C TYR A 328 -30.20 -1.90 -5.96
N ASP A 329 -29.95 -1.78 -7.26
CA ASP A 329 -30.63 -0.84 -8.12
C ASP A 329 -31.90 -1.47 -8.73
N ALA A 330 -32.81 -0.63 -9.21
CA ALA A 330 -34.02 -1.10 -9.89
C ALA A 330 -33.64 -1.86 -11.17
N GLY A 331 -34.12 -3.10 -11.30
CA GLY A 331 -33.80 -4.03 -12.38
C GLY A 331 -32.81 -5.13 -11.98
N ASP A 332 -32.10 -4.98 -10.86
CA ASP A 332 -31.16 -6.00 -10.40
C ASP A 332 -31.86 -7.28 -9.95
N THR A 333 -31.21 -8.42 -10.17
CA THR A 333 -31.64 -9.72 -9.65
C THR A 333 -31.02 -9.97 -8.27
N PRO A 334 -31.79 -10.44 -7.26
CA PRO A 334 -31.25 -10.80 -5.96
C PRO A 334 -30.19 -11.92 -6.07
N LYS A 335 -29.16 -11.88 -5.21
CA LYS A 335 -28.05 -12.83 -5.22
C LYS A 335 -27.73 -13.32 -3.82
N ALA A 336 -27.42 -14.61 -3.72
CA ALA A 336 -26.85 -15.17 -2.50
C ALA A 336 -25.36 -14.81 -2.45
N THR A 337 -24.97 -14.06 -1.44
CA THR A 337 -23.61 -13.49 -1.29
C THR A 337 -23.11 -13.54 0.14
N ALA A 338 -23.99 -13.78 1.11
CA ALA A 338 -23.62 -13.88 2.51
C ALA A 338 -22.80 -15.15 2.76
N VAL A 339 -21.75 -15.01 3.57
CA VAL A 339 -20.90 -16.10 4.03
C VAL A 339 -20.68 -15.98 5.54
N THR A 340 -20.40 -17.09 6.20
CA THR A 340 -19.95 -17.06 7.60
C THR A 340 -18.58 -16.40 7.68
N LYS A 341 -18.33 -15.59 8.71
CA LYS A 341 -17.02 -14.93 8.89
C LYS A 341 -15.88 -15.95 8.98
N ASP A 342 -16.10 -17.01 9.75
CA ASP A 342 -15.13 -18.07 9.95
C ASP A 342 -15.40 -19.24 8.99
N ILE A 343 -14.35 -19.69 8.30
CA ILE A 343 -14.36 -20.90 7.48
C ILE A 343 -14.43 -22.09 8.44
N GLY A 344 -15.55 -22.83 8.42
CA GLY A 344 -15.81 -23.92 9.36
C GLY A 344 -16.63 -23.51 10.60
N ALA A 345 -17.35 -22.39 10.53
CA ALA A 345 -18.30 -21.98 11.58
C ALA A 345 -19.21 -23.14 12.03
N ASN A 346 -19.58 -23.11 13.31
CA ASN A 346 -20.46 -24.09 13.95
C ASN A 346 -21.92 -24.03 13.45
N TYR A 347 -22.18 -23.22 12.43
CA TYR A 347 -23.47 -23.03 11.78
C TYR A 347 -23.26 -22.77 10.28
N GLU A 348 -24.33 -22.81 9.52
CA GLU A 348 -24.39 -22.41 8.12
C GLU A 348 -25.57 -21.49 7.84
N ILE A 349 -25.46 -20.76 6.73
CA ILE A 349 -26.54 -20.01 6.14
C ILE A 349 -27.36 -20.99 5.30
N ALA A 350 -28.53 -21.36 5.79
CA ALA A 350 -29.44 -22.27 5.09
C ALA A 350 -30.06 -21.58 3.87
N TYR A 351 -30.42 -20.30 4.00
CA TYR A 351 -30.78 -19.45 2.87
C TYR A 351 -30.69 -17.97 3.22
N GLU A 352 -30.62 -17.16 2.18
CA GLU A 352 -30.91 -15.72 2.17
C GLU A 352 -32.29 -15.50 1.55
N SER A 353 -32.99 -14.45 1.99
CA SER A 353 -34.33 -14.15 1.49
C SER A 353 -34.61 -12.66 1.41
N TRP A 354 -35.43 -12.30 0.44
CA TRP A 354 -36.00 -10.97 0.27
C TRP A 354 -37.52 -11.06 0.18
N GLU A 355 -38.22 -10.14 0.82
CA GLU A 355 -39.68 -10.04 0.83
C GLU A 355 -40.12 -8.61 0.50
N ASP A 356 -41.10 -8.42 -0.37
CA ASP A 356 -41.73 -7.11 -0.62
C ASP A 356 -42.97 -6.88 0.26
N GLU A 357 -43.52 -5.66 0.23
CA GLU A 357 -44.72 -5.31 1.01
C GLU A 357 -45.99 -6.11 0.62
N GLN A 358 -46.00 -6.76 -0.55
CA GLN A 358 -47.07 -7.63 -1.01
C GLN A 358 -46.81 -9.11 -0.67
N HIS A 359 -45.75 -9.41 0.10
CA HIS A 359 -45.29 -10.76 0.45
C HIS A 359 -44.82 -11.57 -0.76
N ALA A 360 -44.38 -10.91 -1.84
CA ALA A 360 -43.64 -11.58 -2.90
C ALA A 360 -42.24 -11.93 -2.38
N LEU A 361 -41.81 -13.17 -2.59
CA LEU A 361 -40.62 -13.74 -1.96
C LEU A 361 -39.54 -14.12 -2.97
N TRP A 362 -38.31 -13.95 -2.54
CA TRP A 362 -37.13 -14.58 -3.12
C TRP A 362 -36.36 -15.35 -2.05
N TYR A 363 -35.97 -16.58 -2.35
CA TYR A 363 -35.03 -17.40 -1.55
C TYR A 363 -33.83 -17.80 -2.39
N SER A 364 -32.66 -17.84 -1.77
CA SER A 364 -31.43 -18.35 -2.39
C SER A 364 -31.45 -19.86 -2.65
N ASP A 365 -32.20 -20.62 -1.85
CA ASP A 365 -32.38 -22.07 -2.01
C ASP A 365 -33.85 -22.39 -2.29
N GLU A 366 -34.08 -23.03 -3.43
CA GLU A 366 -35.43 -23.34 -3.91
C GLU A 366 -36.20 -24.31 -3.00
N HIS A 367 -35.51 -25.12 -2.18
CA HIS A 367 -36.15 -26.09 -1.28
C HIS A 367 -36.98 -25.42 -0.17
N TYR A 368 -36.75 -24.14 0.11
CA TYR A 368 -37.43 -23.41 1.17
C TYR A 368 -38.65 -22.63 0.68
N TYR A 369 -38.99 -22.67 -0.61
CA TYR A 369 -40.25 -22.10 -1.05
C TYR A 369 -41.42 -22.94 -0.49
N PRO A 370 -42.39 -22.30 0.19
CA PRO A 370 -43.54 -23.01 0.71
C PRO A 370 -44.36 -23.62 -0.44
N SER A 371 -44.48 -24.95 -0.45
CA SER A 371 -45.23 -25.69 -1.48
C SER A 371 -46.74 -25.44 -1.42
N GLU A 372 -47.23 -24.89 -0.31
CA GLU A 372 -48.66 -24.75 0.02
C GLU A 372 -49.18 -23.30 -0.09
N LEU A 373 -48.29 -22.32 -0.33
CA LEU A 373 -48.66 -20.91 -0.41
C LEU A 373 -48.47 -20.40 -1.85
N PHE A 374 -49.55 -19.89 -2.45
CA PHE A 374 -49.52 -19.16 -3.72
C PHE A 374 -48.93 -17.76 -3.52
N LEU A 375 -47.72 -17.67 -2.98
CA LEU A 375 -47.00 -16.41 -2.87
C LEU A 375 -46.29 -16.13 -4.19
N ASP A 376 -46.40 -14.89 -4.64
CA ASP A 376 -45.73 -14.43 -5.85
C ASP A 376 -44.21 -14.48 -5.65
N ARG A 377 -43.48 -14.85 -6.70
CA ARG A 377 -42.02 -14.80 -6.71
C ARG A 377 -41.58 -13.63 -7.57
N PHE A 378 -40.59 -12.88 -7.12
CA PHE A 378 -39.97 -11.86 -7.95
C PHE A 378 -38.55 -12.27 -8.34
N THR A 379 -38.14 -11.88 -9.54
CA THR A 379 -36.81 -12.18 -10.11
C THR A 379 -35.94 -10.93 -10.27
N SER A 380 -36.50 -9.76 -10.00
CA SER A 380 -35.80 -8.47 -10.09
C SER A 380 -36.41 -7.46 -9.13
N PHE A 381 -35.58 -6.58 -8.60
CA PHE A 381 -35.99 -5.44 -7.80
C PHE A 381 -36.70 -4.38 -8.63
N GLU A 382 -37.84 -3.88 -8.17
CA GLU A 382 -38.62 -2.84 -8.86
C GLU A 382 -38.40 -1.46 -8.23
N GLU A 383 -38.41 -0.43 -9.07
CA GLU A 383 -38.24 0.96 -8.63
C GLU A 383 -39.34 1.38 -7.65
N GLY A 384 -38.93 1.90 -6.50
CA GLY A 384 -39.85 2.47 -5.50
C GLY A 384 -40.59 1.45 -4.63
N LYS A 385 -40.41 0.14 -4.85
CA LYS A 385 -40.90 -0.90 -3.93
C LYS A 385 -39.94 -1.05 -2.74
N SER A 386 -40.48 -1.38 -1.57
CA SER A 386 -39.67 -1.71 -0.39
C SER A 386 -39.42 -3.21 -0.31
N TYR A 387 -38.17 -3.60 -0.08
CA TYR A 387 -37.77 -4.99 0.07
C TYR A 387 -37.01 -5.20 1.36
N ARG A 388 -37.38 -6.23 2.12
CA ARG A 388 -36.82 -6.58 3.42
C ARG A 388 -35.95 -7.83 3.32
N TYR A 389 -34.69 -7.72 3.76
CA TYR A 389 -33.72 -8.81 3.74
C TYR A 389 -33.73 -9.61 5.05
N SER A 390 -33.68 -10.94 4.94
CA SER A 390 -33.66 -11.89 6.07
C SER A 390 -32.79 -13.12 5.76
N ILE A 391 -32.27 -13.79 6.79
CA ILE A 391 -31.48 -15.03 6.65
C ILE A 391 -31.98 -16.13 7.60
N LEU A 392 -31.82 -17.39 7.20
CA LEU A 392 -31.98 -18.55 8.08
C LEU A 392 -30.62 -19.20 8.34
N LEU A 393 -30.33 -19.46 9.61
CA LEU A 393 -29.12 -20.12 10.07
C LEU A 393 -29.44 -21.51 10.63
N LYS A 394 -28.55 -22.48 10.40
CA LYS A 394 -28.65 -23.83 10.95
C LYS A 394 -27.38 -24.22 11.68
N ALA A 395 -27.51 -24.77 12.89
CA ALA A 395 -26.38 -25.27 13.64
C ALA A 395 -25.82 -26.56 13.02
N LYS A 396 -24.51 -26.74 13.11
CA LYS A 396 -23.77 -27.92 12.62
C LYS A 396 -23.30 -28.79 13.77
N ASN A 397 -22.91 -30.03 13.45
CA ASN A 397 -22.17 -30.91 14.36
C ASN A 397 -22.87 -31.17 15.71
N GLY A 398 -24.21 -31.20 15.72
CA GLY A 398 -24.99 -31.47 16.94
C GLY A 398 -25.06 -30.31 17.95
N ARG A 399 -24.68 -29.09 17.54
CA ARG A 399 -24.77 -27.88 18.36
C ARG A 399 -26.17 -27.25 18.32
N THR A 400 -26.41 -26.33 19.24
CA THR A 400 -27.63 -25.53 19.34
C THR A 400 -27.26 -24.05 19.45
N PHE A 401 -28.17 -23.14 19.09
CA PHE A 401 -28.01 -21.71 19.37
C PHE A 401 -28.45 -21.39 20.80
N ALA A 402 -27.84 -20.37 21.40
CA ALA A 402 -28.30 -19.83 22.67
C ALA A 402 -29.73 -19.30 22.54
N ALA A 403 -30.51 -19.43 23.62
CA ALA A 403 -31.77 -18.73 23.72
C ALA A 403 -31.53 -17.21 23.65
N THR A 404 -32.47 -16.49 23.04
CA THR A 404 -32.36 -15.03 22.82
C THR A 404 -32.29 -14.24 24.12
N ASP A 405 -32.86 -14.74 25.21
CA ASP A 405 -32.77 -14.13 26.55
C ASP A 405 -31.45 -14.45 27.29
N SER A 406 -30.67 -15.39 26.74
CA SER A 406 -29.44 -15.94 27.32
C SER A 406 -28.17 -15.43 26.62
N GLY A 407 -28.31 -14.43 25.74
CA GLY A 407 -27.19 -13.69 25.16
C GLY A 407 -26.78 -14.08 23.73
N LEU A 408 -27.67 -14.71 22.94
CA LEU A 408 -27.40 -14.89 21.50
C LEU A 408 -27.25 -13.53 20.80
N THR A 409 -26.09 -13.30 20.17
CA THR A 409 -25.81 -12.13 19.34
C THR A 409 -25.65 -12.54 17.87
N VAL A 410 -26.17 -11.71 16.96
CA VAL A 410 -26.00 -11.89 15.52
C VAL A 410 -25.49 -10.59 14.93
N THR A 411 -24.43 -10.67 14.13
CA THR A 411 -23.92 -9.54 13.34
C THR A 411 -23.94 -9.89 11.86
N VAL A 412 -24.35 -8.93 11.02
CA VAL A 412 -24.38 -9.06 9.55
C VAL A 412 -23.66 -7.87 8.93
N ASN A 413 -22.61 -8.12 8.14
CA ASN A 413 -21.72 -7.08 7.59
C ASN A 413 -21.20 -6.09 8.66
N GLY A 414 -20.93 -6.60 9.87
CA GLY A 414 -20.48 -5.80 11.01
C GLY A 414 -21.58 -5.05 11.77
N TRP A 415 -22.84 -5.12 11.34
CA TRP A 415 -23.97 -4.52 12.06
C TRP A 415 -24.60 -5.52 13.01
N THR A 416 -24.69 -5.17 14.29
CA THR A 416 -25.42 -5.96 15.29
C THR A 416 -26.92 -5.91 15.01
N VAL A 417 -27.54 -7.07 14.88
CA VAL A 417 -28.99 -7.22 14.69
C VAL A 417 -29.70 -7.05 16.03
N GLU A 418 -30.79 -6.28 16.03
CA GLU A 418 -31.61 -6.10 17.23
C GLU A 418 -32.27 -7.41 17.67
N GLN A 419 -32.35 -7.65 18.99
CA GLN A 419 -32.84 -8.92 19.54
C GLN A 419 -34.26 -9.30 19.09
N GLN A 420 -35.12 -8.32 18.85
CA GLN A 420 -36.50 -8.53 18.37
C GLN A 420 -36.57 -9.14 16.96
N ASN A 421 -35.49 -9.03 16.19
CA ASN A 421 -35.38 -9.55 14.83
C ASN A 421 -34.75 -10.95 14.78
N ILE A 422 -34.41 -11.53 15.93
CA ILE A 422 -33.79 -12.84 16.05
C ILE A 422 -34.83 -13.81 16.63
N SER A 423 -35.20 -14.83 15.86
CA SER A 423 -36.19 -15.84 16.25
C SER A 423 -35.55 -17.22 16.19
N MET A 424 -35.33 -17.84 17.35
CA MET A 424 -34.80 -19.20 17.45
C MET A 424 -35.93 -20.23 17.43
N ASN A 425 -35.76 -21.33 16.69
CA ASN A 425 -36.67 -22.46 16.76
C ASN A 425 -36.58 -23.19 18.11
N LEU A 426 -37.67 -23.83 18.53
CA LEU A 426 -37.78 -24.48 19.85
C LEU A 426 -36.76 -25.60 20.10
N ASP A 427 -36.24 -26.21 19.04
CA ASP A 427 -35.19 -27.24 19.08
C ASP A 427 -33.77 -26.66 19.21
N GLY A 428 -33.62 -25.33 19.14
CA GLY A 428 -32.34 -24.64 19.17
C GLY A 428 -31.47 -24.89 17.93
N GLN A 429 -31.94 -25.62 16.91
CA GLN A 429 -31.11 -26.01 15.77
C GLN A 429 -31.08 -24.97 14.66
N SER A 430 -32.00 -24.02 14.67
CA SER A 430 -32.06 -22.97 13.67
C SER A 430 -32.52 -21.63 14.23
N VAL A 431 -32.00 -20.58 13.61
CA VAL A 431 -32.30 -19.19 13.96
C VAL A 431 -32.71 -18.47 12.69
N TYR A 432 -33.90 -17.90 12.70
CA TYR A 432 -34.40 -17.01 11.67
C TYR A 432 -34.12 -15.56 12.08
N VAL A 433 -33.39 -14.84 11.23
CA VAL A 433 -33.01 -13.45 11.47
C VAL A 433 -33.71 -12.59 10.43
N THR A 434 -34.73 -11.85 10.87
CA THR A 434 -35.65 -11.12 9.98
C THR A 434 -35.36 -9.64 9.93
N GLY A 435 -35.48 -9.03 8.74
CA GLY A 435 -35.40 -7.57 8.62
C GLY A 435 -34.07 -6.96 9.00
N ILE A 436 -32.99 -7.62 8.58
CA ILE A 436 -31.63 -7.13 8.76
C ILE A 436 -31.43 -5.81 8.02
N ALA A 437 -31.99 -5.69 6.82
CA ALA A 437 -31.97 -4.47 6.03
C ALA A 437 -33.32 -4.29 5.30
N THR A 438 -33.61 -3.04 4.96
CA THR A 438 -34.72 -2.68 4.08
C THR A 438 -34.18 -1.74 3.01
N ILE A 439 -34.45 -2.05 1.74
CA ILE A 439 -34.03 -1.23 0.61
C ILE A 439 -35.22 -0.71 -0.17
N THR A 440 -35.02 0.41 -0.84
CA THR A 440 -35.96 0.95 -1.84
C THR A 440 -35.16 1.22 -3.10
N PRO A 441 -35.08 0.23 -4.02
CA PRO A 441 -34.26 0.31 -5.22
C PRO A 441 -34.65 1.52 -6.07
N THR A 442 -33.65 2.26 -6.53
CA THR A 442 -33.81 3.38 -7.46
C THR A 442 -33.16 3.04 -8.78
N LYS A 443 -33.57 3.69 -9.88
CA LYS A 443 -32.80 3.55 -11.12
C LYS A 443 -31.38 4.10 -10.93
N PRO A 444 -30.35 3.46 -11.50
CA PRO A 444 -29.00 4.01 -11.51
C PRO A 444 -29.05 5.42 -12.13
N VAL A 445 -28.51 6.41 -11.43
CA VAL A 445 -28.23 7.71 -12.05
C VAL A 445 -26.99 7.50 -12.91
N GLU A 446 -27.14 7.48 -14.23
CA GLU A 446 -25.97 7.52 -15.13
C GLU A 446 -25.09 8.71 -14.73
N PRO A 447 -23.81 8.50 -14.37
CA PRO A 447 -22.93 9.61 -14.01
C PRO A 447 -22.78 10.50 -15.24
N LYS A 448 -23.28 11.75 -15.13
CA LYS A 448 -23.17 12.74 -16.19
C LYS A 448 -21.68 13.03 -16.45
N GLU A 449 -21.22 12.81 -17.68
CA GLU A 449 -19.84 13.12 -18.07
C GLU A 449 -19.54 14.61 -17.92
N ILE A 450 -18.30 14.92 -17.53
CA ILE A 450 -17.81 16.30 -17.46
C ILE A 450 -17.39 16.75 -18.86
N GLU A 451 -18.24 17.54 -19.51
CA GLU A 451 -18.03 18.02 -20.89
C GLU A 451 -17.14 19.28 -20.98
N VAL A 452 -17.04 20.07 -19.91
CA VAL A 452 -16.31 21.35 -19.93
C VAL A 452 -15.49 21.54 -18.65
N ILE A 453 -14.19 21.72 -18.83
CA ILE A 453 -13.23 22.08 -17.79
C ILE A 453 -12.99 23.58 -17.87
N GLU A 454 -13.27 24.30 -16.79
CA GLU A 454 -13.10 25.75 -16.68
C GLU A 454 -12.07 26.10 -15.60
N ILE A 455 -11.01 26.78 -16.01
CA ILE A 455 -9.97 27.36 -15.14
C ILE A 455 -10.01 28.88 -15.31
N ASN A 456 -10.21 29.60 -14.20
CA ASN A 456 -10.32 31.05 -14.16
C ASN A 456 -9.12 31.68 -13.48
N ASN A 457 -8.91 32.97 -13.74
CA ASN A 457 -7.86 33.79 -13.15
C ASN A 457 -6.43 33.28 -13.35
N ALA A 458 -6.16 32.41 -14.32
CA ALA A 458 -4.81 31.93 -14.64
C ALA A 458 -3.92 33.09 -15.12
N THR A 459 -2.71 33.22 -14.59
CA THR A 459 -1.76 34.26 -15.04
C THR A 459 -1.06 33.79 -16.31
N ILE A 460 -1.54 34.27 -17.46
CA ILE A 460 -1.10 33.83 -18.79
C ILE A 460 -0.26 34.85 -19.56
N THR A 461 0.09 35.97 -18.93
CA THR A 461 0.88 37.05 -19.54
C THR A 461 2.00 37.46 -18.59
N PHE A 462 3.22 37.59 -19.12
CA PHE A 462 4.41 37.96 -18.37
C PHE A 462 5.46 38.61 -19.28
N LYS A 463 6.45 39.27 -18.70
CA LYS A 463 7.54 39.99 -19.37
C LYS A 463 8.88 39.27 -19.17
N ASP A 464 9.88 39.74 -19.89
CA ASP A 464 11.26 39.29 -19.69
C ASP A 464 11.70 39.55 -18.24
N GLY A 465 12.29 38.53 -17.61
CA GLY A 465 12.72 38.54 -16.22
C GLY A 465 11.62 38.28 -15.19
N ASP A 466 10.34 38.20 -15.58
CA ASP A 466 9.27 37.86 -14.65
C ASP A 466 9.43 36.41 -14.15
N LYS A 467 9.06 36.16 -12.90
CA LYS A 467 9.01 34.81 -12.34
C LYS A 467 7.65 34.19 -12.64
N PRO A 468 7.56 32.85 -12.81
CA PRO A 468 6.27 32.18 -12.92
C PRO A 468 5.37 32.49 -11.71
N VAL A 469 4.12 32.86 -11.99
CA VAL A 469 3.08 33.07 -11.00
C VAL A 469 1.88 32.21 -11.40
N PHE A 470 1.36 31.45 -10.46
CA PHE A 470 0.26 30.50 -10.65
C PHE A 470 -0.95 30.98 -9.86
N THR A 471 -2.04 31.28 -10.55
CA THR A 471 -3.25 31.91 -9.98
C THR A 471 -4.55 31.29 -10.49
N GLY A 472 -4.46 30.22 -11.26
CA GLY A 472 -5.60 29.48 -11.78
C GLY A 472 -6.48 28.96 -10.65
N ASN A 473 -7.79 29.02 -10.83
CA ASN A 473 -8.75 28.42 -9.91
C ASN A 473 -9.96 27.85 -10.65
N VAL A 474 -10.70 26.99 -9.97
CA VAL A 474 -11.94 26.39 -10.47
C VAL A 474 -13.11 27.03 -9.73
N PRO A 475 -14.25 27.30 -10.39
CA PRO A 475 -15.46 27.75 -9.72
C PRO A 475 -15.94 26.79 -8.62
N ASP A 476 -16.64 27.32 -7.61
CA ASP A 476 -17.27 26.50 -6.58
C ASP A 476 -18.29 25.51 -7.19
N ASN A 477 -18.47 24.35 -6.53
CA ASN A 477 -19.43 23.30 -6.90
C ASN A 477 -19.21 22.68 -8.29
N LYS A 478 -17.95 22.49 -8.70
CA LYS A 478 -17.61 21.68 -9.87
C LYS A 478 -17.37 20.22 -9.47
N ASP A 479 -17.69 19.30 -10.37
CA ASP A 479 -17.52 17.85 -10.19
C ASP A 479 -16.07 17.37 -10.39
N TYR A 480 -15.10 18.29 -10.38
CA TYR A 480 -13.67 18.00 -10.50
C TYR A 480 -12.82 18.95 -9.66
N ALA A 481 -11.66 18.46 -9.25
CA ALA A 481 -10.59 19.21 -8.60
C ALA A 481 -9.56 19.70 -9.62
N PHE A 482 -9.11 20.94 -9.47
CA PHE A 482 -7.88 21.44 -10.11
C PHE A 482 -6.69 21.20 -9.20
N ARG A 483 -5.69 20.50 -9.73
CA ARG A 483 -4.57 19.96 -8.95
C ARG A 483 -3.32 20.79 -9.12
N CYS A 484 -3.01 21.19 -10.34
CA CYS A 484 -1.89 22.08 -10.63
C CYS A 484 -2.01 22.73 -12.01
N GLU A 485 -1.21 23.77 -12.19
CA GLU A 485 -0.87 24.40 -13.48
C GLU A 485 0.65 24.42 -13.65
N TRP A 486 1.12 24.55 -14.89
CA TRP A 486 2.55 24.65 -15.18
C TRP A 486 2.85 25.49 -16.41
N TRP A 487 4.11 25.89 -16.52
CA TRP A 487 4.73 26.42 -17.73
C TRP A 487 5.83 25.47 -18.20
N SER A 488 5.87 25.15 -19.50
CA SER A 488 6.96 24.39 -20.14
C SER A 488 7.60 25.21 -21.25
N LEU A 489 8.91 25.10 -21.40
CA LEU A 489 9.66 25.62 -22.55
C LEU A 489 9.91 24.50 -23.58
N ASP A 490 10.26 23.33 -23.07
CA ASP A 490 10.54 22.11 -23.82
C ASP A 490 10.29 20.88 -22.92
N SER A 491 10.56 19.68 -23.41
CA SER A 491 10.36 18.42 -22.67
C SER A 491 11.17 18.33 -21.38
N ASP A 492 12.30 19.04 -21.32
CA ASP A 492 13.25 18.96 -20.20
C ASP A 492 13.13 20.17 -19.26
N THR A 493 12.50 21.26 -19.70
CA THR A 493 12.52 22.56 -19.02
C THR A 493 11.11 23.09 -18.74
N GLY A 494 10.77 23.24 -17.46
CA GLY A 494 9.45 23.70 -17.04
C GLY A 494 9.36 24.04 -15.55
N LEU A 495 8.18 24.42 -15.07
CA LEU A 495 7.89 24.58 -13.64
C LEU A 495 6.41 24.31 -13.36
N VAL A 496 6.14 23.49 -12.36
CA VAL A 496 4.79 23.13 -11.89
C VAL A 496 4.45 23.87 -10.59
N SER A 497 3.19 24.32 -10.44
CA SER A 497 2.73 25.14 -9.32
C SER A 497 2.82 24.49 -7.94
N THR A 498 2.94 23.17 -7.88
CA THR A 498 2.99 22.37 -6.64
C THR A 498 4.41 22.03 -6.20
N GLU A 499 5.44 22.51 -6.91
CA GLU A 499 6.81 22.30 -6.48
C GLU A 499 7.14 23.10 -5.20
N PRO A 500 7.98 22.55 -4.28
CA PRO A 500 8.74 21.30 -4.42
C PRO A 500 7.99 20.02 -4.02
N GLU A 501 6.75 20.13 -3.52
CA GLU A 501 6.00 19.01 -2.92
C GLU A 501 5.64 17.93 -3.95
N TRP A 502 5.13 18.35 -5.11
CA TRP A 502 4.70 17.47 -6.19
C TRP A 502 5.17 18.01 -7.55
N GLY A 503 5.65 17.13 -8.41
CA GLY A 503 6.13 17.48 -9.76
C GLY A 503 7.62 17.82 -9.90
N SER A 504 8.39 17.77 -8.81
CA SER A 504 9.81 18.17 -8.77
C SER A 504 10.76 17.37 -9.67
N GLY A 505 10.33 16.18 -10.14
CA GLY A 505 11.06 15.34 -11.07
C GLY A 505 10.50 15.35 -12.50
N ILE A 506 9.48 16.16 -12.81
CA ILE A 506 8.86 16.21 -14.15
C ILE A 506 9.80 16.89 -15.14
N TYR A 507 10.41 18.01 -14.75
CA TYR A 507 11.36 18.73 -15.59
C TYR A 507 12.78 18.64 -15.01
N LYS A 508 13.74 18.36 -15.88
CA LYS A 508 15.17 18.32 -15.54
C LYS A 508 15.71 19.71 -15.19
N ASN A 509 15.27 20.72 -15.93
CA ASN A 509 15.62 22.12 -15.73
C ASN A 509 14.38 22.90 -15.28
N LYS A 510 14.56 23.85 -14.36
CA LYS A 510 13.45 24.63 -13.83
C LYS A 510 13.41 26.03 -14.44
N ILE A 511 12.22 26.47 -14.83
CA ILE A 511 11.99 27.87 -15.18
C ILE A 511 12.07 28.68 -13.88
N THR A 512 13.06 29.58 -13.78
CA THR A 512 13.23 30.47 -12.62
C THR A 512 12.81 31.90 -12.94
N THR A 513 13.00 32.32 -14.19
CA THR A 513 12.49 33.56 -14.81
C THR A 513 12.17 33.28 -16.28
N PHE A 514 11.21 34.00 -16.84
CA PHE A 514 10.93 33.97 -18.27
C PHE A 514 11.94 34.82 -19.04
N GLU A 515 12.32 34.38 -20.23
CA GLU A 515 13.36 35.02 -21.05
C GLU A 515 12.81 35.47 -22.39
N ALA A 516 13.18 36.69 -22.80
CA ALA A 516 12.77 37.27 -24.07
C ALA A 516 13.03 36.35 -25.28
N GLY A 517 12.04 36.23 -26.16
CA GLY A 517 12.15 35.45 -27.41
C GLY A 517 12.00 33.93 -27.24
N LYS A 518 11.85 33.42 -26.02
CA LYS A 518 11.49 32.01 -25.76
C LYS A 518 9.98 31.85 -25.69
N THR A 519 9.45 30.76 -26.25
CA THR A 519 8.00 30.51 -26.26
C THR A 519 7.67 29.46 -25.21
N TYR A 520 6.83 29.82 -24.25
CA TYR A 520 6.42 28.93 -23.17
C TYR A 520 4.99 28.47 -23.37
N HIS A 521 4.71 27.20 -23.05
CA HIS A 521 3.40 26.57 -23.11
C HIS A 521 2.77 26.46 -21.73
N TYR A 522 1.47 26.69 -21.65
CA TYR A 522 0.71 26.54 -20.42
C TYR A 522 0.02 25.17 -20.36
N GLY A 523 -0.08 24.58 -19.18
CA GLY A 523 -0.81 23.33 -18.99
C GLY A 523 -1.46 23.20 -17.61
N VAL A 524 -2.41 22.26 -17.51
CA VAL A 524 -3.24 22.04 -16.32
C VAL A 524 -3.50 20.57 -16.03
N TYR A 525 -3.65 20.23 -14.74
CA TYR A 525 -4.00 18.89 -14.27
C TYR A 525 -5.29 18.94 -13.44
N VAL A 526 -6.26 18.10 -13.80
CA VAL A 526 -7.56 17.98 -13.12
C VAL A 526 -7.93 16.53 -12.81
N THR A 527 -8.77 16.34 -11.79
CA THR A 527 -9.28 15.03 -11.33
C THR A 527 -10.77 15.11 -11.06
N ALA A 528 -11.58 14.21 -11.60
CA ALA A 528 -13.01 14.16 -11.30
C ALA A 528 -13.25 13.71 -9.84
N TYR A 529 -14.28 14.28 -9.18
CA TYR A 529 -14.75 13.84 -7.87
C TYR A 529 -15.68 12.62 -8.01
N TYR A 530 -16.56 12.65 -9.02
CA TYR A 530 -17.53 11.60 -9.34
C TYR A 530 -17.64 11.48 -10.87
N GLY A 531 -17.70 10.25 -11.40
CA GLY A 531 -17.78 10.01 -12.85
C GLY A 531 -16.45 10.24 -13.60
N ASN A 532 -16.56 10.43 -14.92
CA ASN A 532 -15.44 10.57 -15.86
C ASN A 532 -15.53 11.91 -16.63
N PHE A 533 -14.37 12.40 -17.08
CA PHE A 533 -14.33 13.42 -18.12
C PHE A 533 -14.74 12.81 -19.46
N SER A 534 -15.51 13.57 -20.23
CA SER A 534 -15.84 13.15 -21.59
C SER A 534 -14.57 13.05 -22.45
N PRO A 535 -14.45 12.08 -23.37
CA PRO A 535 -13.31 12.03 -24.30
C PRO A 535 -13.16 13.32 -25.12
N ASP A 536 -14.28 14.00 -25.39
CA ASP A 536 -14.35 15.26 -26.15
C ASP A 536 -14.51 16.50 -25.24
N ALA A 537 -14.09 16.40 -23.97
CA ALA A 537 -14.17 17.51 -23.04
C ALA A 537 -13.51 18.78 -23.60
N LYS A 538 -14.08 19.95 -23.30
CA LYS A 538 -13.53 21.24 -23.76
C LYS A 538 -12.85 21.96 -22.61
N LEU A 539 -11.68 22.53 -22.85
CA LEU A 539 -10.96 23.34 -21.87
C LEU A 539 -11.20 24.83 -22.12
N LYS A 540 -11.53 25.55 -21.04
CA LYS A 540 -11.73 26.99 -21.03
C LYS A 540 -10.78 27.63 -20.01
N ILE A 541 -9.88 28.47 -20.48
CA ILE A 541 -8.94 29.24 -19.64
C ILE A 541 -9.33 30.71 -19.69
N ASN A 542 -9.56 31.33 -18.53
CA ASN A 542 -9.95 32.75 -18.40
C ASN A 542 -11.11 33.16 -19.32
N GLY A 543 -12.11 32.29 -19.47
CA GLY A 543 -13.26 32.56 -20.31
C GLY A 543 -13.11 32.18 -21.79
N GLN A 544 -11.93 31.77 -22.26
CA GLN A 544 -11.67 31.42 -23.66
C GLN A 544 -11.46 29.91 -23.84
N TYR A 545 -12.07 29.32 -24.87
CA TYR A 545 -11.80 27.93 -25.24
C TYR A 545 -10.39 27.81 -25.81
N VAL A 546 -9.65 26.81 -25.33
CA VAL A 546 -8.30 26.50 -25.80
C VAL A 546 -8.24 25.06 -26.27
N ASN A 547 -7.44 24.83 -27.31
CA ASN A 547 -7.09 23.48 -27.71
C ASN A 547 -6.04 22.93 -26.76
N TYR A 548 -6.04 21.62 -26.59
CA TYR A 548 -5.07 20.92 -25.77
C TYR A 548 -4.77 19.54 -26.34
N LYS A 549 -3.60 19.04 -25.95
CA LYS A 549 -3.21 17.65 -26.08
C LYS A 549 -3.20 17.02 -24.69
N ARG A 550 -3.79 15.82 -24.58
CA ARG A 550 -3.68 15.02 -23.39
C ARG A 550 -2.28 14.39 -23.31
N ILE A 551 -1.66 14.46 -22.14
CA ILE A 551 -0.34 13.87 -21.89
C ILE A 551 -0.46 12.82 -20.78
N GLY A 552 0.19 11.67 -20.92
CA GLY A 552 0.11 10.57 -19.94
C GLY A 552 -0.79 9.41 -20.38
N ASP A 553 -1.40 8.73 -19.42
CA ASP A 553 -2.21 7.53 -19.64
C ASP A 553 -3.59 7.88 -20.24
N ASP A 554 -3.75 7.61 -21.54
CA ASP A 554 -4.95 7.93 -22.31
C ASP A 554 -6.18 7.10 -21.90
N ASP A 555 -6.02 6.01 -21.17
CA ASP A 555 -7.14 5.14 -20.78
C ASP A 555 -7.86 5.61 -19.49
N ASN A 556 -7.23 6.46 -18.67
CA ASN A 556 -7.79 6.86 -17.38
C ASN A 556 -8.70 8.10 -17.46
N MET A 557 -9.99 7.94 -17.76
CA MET A 557 -10.91 9.08 -17.94
C MET A 557 -11.28 9.86 -16.65
N GLN A 558 -10.77 9.46 -15.48
CA GLN A 558 -11.01 10.16 -14.22
C GLN A 558 -10.00 11.29 -13.96
N THR A 559 -8.87 11.30 -14.67
CA THR A 559 -7.82 12.31 -14.52
C THR A 559 -7.35 12.82 -15.88
N MET A 560 -7.02 14.10 -15.97
CA MET A 560 -6.57 14.69 -17.23
C MET A 560 -5.41 15.64 -17.02
N TRP A 561 -4.27 15.33 -17.63
CA TRP A 561 -3.16 16.25 -17.82
C TRP A 561 -3.24 16.84 -19.22
N LEU A 562 -3.32 18.15 -19.29
CA LEU A 562 -3.63 18.87 -20.52
C LEU A 562 -2.50 19.86 -20.81
N GLU A 563 -1.74 19.61 -21.87
CA GLU A 563 -0.82 20.58 -22.43
C GLU A 563 -1.57 21.39 -23.49
N THR A 564 -1.62 22.72 -23.32
CA THR A 564 -2.45 23.57 -24.17
C THR A 564 -1.65 24.17 -25.32
N ASP A 565 -2.36 24.55 -26.39
CA ASP A 565 -1.80 25.39 -27.46
C ASP A 565 -1.63 26.86 -27.04
N LEU A 566 -1.97 27.19 -25.77
CA LEU A 566 -1.77 28.53 -25.23
C LEU A 566 -0.27 28.73 -24.97
N THR A 567 0.29 29.69 -25.71
CA THR A 567 1.70 30.05 -25.60
C THR A 567 1.90 31.52 -25.25
N MET A 568 3.03 31.81 -24.62
CA MET A 568 3.46 33.18 -24.33
C MET A 568 4.95 33.32 -24.64
N THR A 569 5.28 34.34 -25.43
CA THR A 569 6.65 34.73 -25.76
C THR A 569 6.88 36.12 -25.19
N PRO A 570 7.65 36.28 -24.09
CA PRO A 570 7.94 37.59 -23.55
C PRO A 570 8.86 38.36 -24.50
N PHE A 571 8.70 39.67 -24.51
CA PHE A 571 9.54 40.58 -25.29
C PHE A 571 10.50 41.33 -24.37
N ASP A 572 11.70 41.62 -24.87
CA ASP A 572 12.66 42.47 -24.17
C ASP A 572 12.06 43.89 -24.05
N SER A 573 11.92 44.34 -22.80
CA SER A 573 11.36 45.66 -22.46
C SER A 573 12.31 46.82 -22.78
N SER A 574 13.50 46.56 -23.34
CA SER A 574 14.50 47.57 -23.69
C SER A 574 14.16 48.40 -24.95
N HIS A 575 13.06 48.11 -25.66
CA HIS A 575 12.65 48.89 -26.83
C HIS A 575 11.67 50.03 -26.47
N THR A 576 11.78 51.15 -27.20
CA THR A 576 10.82 52.24 -27.08
C THR A 576 9.51 51.85 -27.75
N HIS A 577 8.40 51.88 -27.01
CA HIS A 577 7.10 51.53 -27.59
C HIS A 577 6.68 52.56 -28.65
N SER A 578 6.48 52.07 -29.87
CA SER A 578 5.76 52.80 -30.92
C SER A 578 4.36 52.21 -31.01
N TYR A 579 3.36 52.99 -30.60
CA TYR A 579 1.96 52.63 -30.70
C TYR A 579 1.43 53.15 -32.04
N GLY A 580 0.79 52.27 -32.82
CA GLY A 580 0.16 52.67 -34.08
C GLY A 580 -0.97 53.68 -33.84
N ALA A 581 -1.28 54.53 -34.82
CA ALA A 581 -2.36 55.52 -34.72
C ALA A 581 -3.77 54.89 -34.77
N ASP A 582 -3.86 53.61 -35.13
CA ASP A 582 -5.12 52.88 -35.25
C ASP A 582 -5.56 52.33 -33.89
N TRP A 583 -6.82 52.59 -33.53
CA TRP A 583 -7.43 52.03 -32.33
C TRP A 583 -7.79 50.55 -32.50
N LYS A 584 -7.45 49.74 -31.49
CA LYS A 584 -7.97 48.38 -31.30
C LYS A 584 -9.21 48.42 -30.38
N SER A 585 -10.06 47.41 -30.47
CA SER A 585 -11.28 47.31 -29.65
C SER A 585 -11.73 45.87 -29.39
N ASP A 586 -12.34 45.65 -28.23
CA ASP A 586 -13.12 44.45 -27.87
C ASP A 586 -14.56 44.84 -27.49
N SER A 587 -15.32 43.97 -26.82
CA SER A 587 -16.71 44.27 -26.41
C SER A 587 -16.82 45.38 -25.35
N ASP A 588 -15.75 45.61 -24.59
CA ASP A 588 -15.79 46.39 -23.34
C ASP A 588 -14.93 47.66 -23.45
N ASN A 589 -13.83 47.64 -24.20
CA ASN A 589 -12.79 48.68 -24.23
C ASN A 589 -12.19 48.90 -25.64
N HIS A 590 -11.46 50.02 -25.76
CA HIS A 590 -10.53 50.32 -26.85
C HIS A 590 -9.13 50.69 -26.34
N TRP A 591 -8.09 50.46 -27.13
CA TRP A 591 -6.69 50.74 -26.77
C TRP A 591 -5.79 50.90 -28.01
N HIS A 592 -4.59 51.44 -27.82
CA HIS A 592 -3.50 51.34 -28.79
C HIS A 592 -2.60 50.15 -28.45
N GLU A 593 -2.15 49.43 -29.47
CA GLU A 593 -1.32 48.23 -29.31
C GLU A 593 0.03 48.44 -30.00
N CYS A 594 1.10 48.12 -29.30
CA CYS A 594 2.45 48.07 -29.87
C CYS A 594 2.66 46.70 -30.53
N SER A 595 3.57 46.60 -31.50
CA SER A 595 3.90 45.32 -32.16
C SER A 595 4.43 44.24 -31.20
N CYS A 596 4.83 44.61 -29.98
CA CYS A 596 5.21 43.70 -28.89
C CYS A 596 4.05 43.29 -27.97
N GLY A 597 2.81 43.65 -28.29
CA GLY A 597 1.62 43.32 -27.50
C GLY A 597 1.39 44.21 -26.26
N SER A 598 2.27 45.17 -25.98
CA SER A 598 1.99 46.19 -24.96
C SER A 598 0.79 47.04 -25.37
N ILE A 599 -0.05 47.40 -24.40
CA ILE A 599 -1.24 48.23 -24.61
C ILE A 599 -1.10 49.58 -23.93
N ALA A 600 -1.59 50.64 -24.58
CA ALA A 600 -1.68 51.99 -24.05
C ALA A 600 -3.07 52.57 -24.28
N ASP A 601 -3.40 53.64 -23.54
CA ASP A 601 -4.67 54.38 -23.67
C ASP A 601 -5.94 53.52 -23.58
N LYS A 602 -5.89 52.43 -22.79
CA LYS A 602 -7.06 51.57 -22.61
C LYS A 602 -8.19 52.33 -21.91
N ALA A 603 -9.33 52.42 -22.57
CA ALA A 603 -10.52 53.05 -22.03
C ALA A 603 -11.80 52.33 -22.46
N ALA A 604 -12.85 52.43 -21.65
CA ALA A 604 -14.17 51.89 -21.99
C ALA A 604 -14.78 52.63 -23.18
N HIS A 605 -15.68 51.97 -23.92
CA HIS A 605 -16.34 52.58 -25.09
C HIS A 605 -17.19 53.81 -24.74
N ASP A 606 -16.89 54.97 -25.35
CA ASP A 606 -17.81 56.10 -25.41
C ASP A 606 -18.76 55.94 -26.60
N MET A 607 -19.93 55.36 -26.34
CA MET A 607 -20.91 54.99 -27.36
C MET A 607 -21.86 56.14 -27.71
N GLU A 608 -22.13 56.33 -29.00
CA GLU A 608 -23.24 57.13 -29.52
C GLU A 608 -24.20 56.28 -30.35
N THR A 609 -25.46 56.71 -30.47
CA THR A 609 -26.45 56.02 -31.30
C THR A 609 -26.51 56.65 -32.69
N LYS A 610 -26.30 55.86 -33.75
CA LYS A 610 -26.40 56.28 -35.16
C LYS A 610 -27.50 55.52 -35.88
N ASN A 611 -28.03 56.12 -36.95
CA ASN A 611 -29.00 55.49 -37.85
C ASN A 611 -30.34 55.07 -37.19
N ALA A 612 -30.65 55.58 -36.00
CA ALA A 612 -31.96 55.35 -35.39
C ALA A 612 -33.06 55.95 -36.28
N LYS A 613 -34.12 55.19 -36.52
CA LYS A 613 -35.28 55.59 -37.31
C LYS A 613 -36.53 55.06 -36.61
N ASP A 614 -37.46 55.93 -36.28
CA ASP A 614 -38.72 55.47 -35.69
C ASP A 614 -39.54 54.67 -36.70
N ALA A 615 -40.31 53.70 -36.22
CA ALA A 615 -41.26 52.97 -37.06
C ALA A 615 -42.49 53.83 -37.36
N THR A 616 -42.97 53.78 -38.59
CA THR A 616 -44.22 54.43 -39.00
C THR A 616 -45.32 53.38 -39.21
N ALA A 617 -46.53 53.80 -39.59
CA ALA A 617 -47.63 52.89 -39.88
C ALA A 617 -47.37 51.98 -41.10
N THR A 618 -46.44 52.35 -41.98
CA THR A 618 -46.15 51.63 -43.24
C THR A 618 -44.69 51.24 -43.41
N GLU A 619 -43.76 51.81 -42.64
CA GLU A 619 -42.32 51.49 -42.70
C GLU A 619 -41.77 51.02 -41.35
N LYS A 620 -40.96 49.95 -41.38
CA LYS A 620 -40.22 49.47 -40.21
C LYS A 620 -39.21 50.54 -39.76
N GLY A 621 -39.09 50.72 -38.45
CA GLY A 621 -38.05 51.52 -37.82
C GLY A 621 -36.77 50.71 -37.56
N TYR A 622 -35.79 51.36 -36.93
CA TYR A 622 -34.52 50.81 -36.52
C TYR A 622 -34.09 51.48 -35.22
N THR A 623 -33.70 50.71 -34.20
CA THR A 623 -33.29 51.28 -32.89
C THR A 623 -31.99 52.08 -32.96
N GLY A 624 -31.27 52.01 -34.08
CA GLY A 624 -29.96 52.61 -34.26
C GLY A 624 -28.81 51.74 -33.77
N ASP A 625 -27.66 51.88 -34.43
CA ASP A 625 -26.39 51.27 -34.08
C ASP A 625 -25.75 52.03 -32.93
N LYS A 626 -25.21 51.33 -31.93
CA LYS A 626 -24.31 51.96 -30.94
C LYS A 626 -22.89 51.91 -31.49
N VAL A 627 -22.32 53.06 -31.78
CA VAL A 627 -20.98 53.20 -32.36
C VAL A 627 -20.09 53.93 -31.38
N CYS A 628 -18.89 53.41 -31.10
CA CYS A 628 -17.90 54.09 -30.28
C CYS A 628 -17.36 55.32 -31.05
N LYS A 629 -17.37 56.48 -30.41
CA LYS A 629 -16.87 57.74 -31.00
C LYS A 629 -15.37 57.75 -31.25
N VAL A 630 -14.63 56.89 -30.55
CA VAL A 630 -13.16 56.85 -30.56
C VAL A 630 -12.64 55.83 -31.56
N CYS A 631 -13.00 54.56 -31.40
CA CYS A 631 -12.46 53.46 -32.20
C CYS A 631 -13.39 52.97 -33.31
N GLY A 632 -14.64 53.43 -33.37
CA GLY A 632 -15.63 53.00 -34.36
C GLY A 632 -16.28 51.63 -34.12
N TYR A 633 -15.97 50.96 -33.00
CA TYR A 633 -16.63 49.70 -32.60
C TYR A 633 -18.15 49.84 -32.64
N THR A 634 -18.83 48.93 -33.32
CA THR A 634 -20.27 49.07 -33.65
C THR A 634 -21.08 47.87 -33.16
N VAL A 635 -22.06 48.13 -32.30
CA VAL A 635 -23.11 47.18 -31.92
C VAL A 635 -24.36 47.49 -32.73
N LYS A 636 -24.81 46.52 -33.54
CA LYS A 636 -25.94 46.70 -34.44
C LYS A 636 -27.27 46.84 -33.71
N GLY A 637 -28.05 47.83 -34.12
CA GLY A 637 -29.44 48.02 -33.68
C GLY A 637 -30.38 46.92 -34.18
N LYS A 638 -31.60 46.89 -33.64
CA LYS A 638 -32.67 45.97 -34.05
C LYS A 638 -33.71 46.70 -34.90
N ALA A 639 -34.35 45.98 -35.82
CA ALA A 639 -35.49 46.51 -36.59
C ALA A 639 -36.74 46.64 -35.70
N ILE A 640 -37.48 47.74 -35.86
CA ILE A 640 -38.72 48.03 -35.16
C ILE A 640 -39.89 47.76 -36.13
N PRO A 641 -40.88 46.92 -35.80
CA PRO A 641 -42.04 46.67 -36.67
C PRO A 641 -42.95 47.90 -36.81
N VAL A 642 -43.78 47.94 -37.87
CA VAL A 642 -44.71 49.06 -38.16
C VAL A 642 -45.77 49.25 -37.06
N SER A 643 -46.12 50.51 -36.77
CA SER A 643 -47.07 50.86 -35.70
C SER A 643 -48.49 51.04 -36.24
N GLY A 644 -49.38 50.07 -36.01
CA GLY A 644 -50.78 50.09 -36.49
C GLY A 644 -51.78 50.57 -35.44
N THR A 645 -52.76 51.39 -35.83
CA THR A 645 -53.90 51.81 -35.00
C THR A 645 -55.17 51.02 -35.37
N THR A 646 -55.90 50.53 -34.36
CA THR A 646 -57.33 50.83 -34.08
C THR A 646 -57.84 50.03 -32.85
N LYS A 647 -58.61 50.72 -32.00
CA LYS A 647 -59.31 50.32 -30.75
C LYS A 647 -60.83 50.64 -30.98
N PRO A 648 -61.84 50.33 -30.13
CA PRO A 648 -62.03 49.39 -28.99
C PRO A 648 -63.34 48.55 -29.02
N THR A 649 -63.46 47.53 -28.15
CA THR A 649 -64.56 47.44 -27.15
C THR A 649 -64.22 46.49 -25.99
N ASN A 650 -64.32 47.03 -24.78
CA ASN A 650 -64.28 46.37 -23.45
C ASN A 650 -65.71 46.49 -22.87
N PRO A 651 -66.19 45.69 -21.88
CA PRO A 651 -65.79 45.87 -20.47
C PRO A 651 -65.64 44.52 -19.70
N THR A 652 -64.73 44.36 -18.75
CA THR A 652 -64.85 44.74 -17.32
C THR A 652 -63.48 44.38 -16.67
N LYS A 653 -62.58 45.34 -16.36
CA LYS A 653 -62.37 46.10 -15.09
C LYS A 653 -61.86 45.24 -13.89
N PRO A 654 -60.86 45.66 -13.06
CA PRO A 654 -59.70 46.54 -13.32
C PRO A 654 -58.34 46.12 -12.68
N ASP A 655 -57.28 46.75 -13.22
CA ASP A 655 -56.08 47.41 -12.64
C ASP A 655 -55.19 46.71 -11.58
N GLY A 656 -53.85 46.75 -11.68
CA GLY A 656 -53.03 47.57 -12.58
C GLY A 656 -51.50 47.39 -12.50
N ASN A 657 -50.88 47.80 -13.60
CA ASN A 657 -49.65 48.59 -13.80
C ASN A 657 -48.29 48.24 -13.15
N THR A 658 -47.29 48.16 -14.05
CA THR A 658 -45.88 48.62 -13.98
C THR A 658 -45.00 48.14 -12.84
N ASP A 659 -43.89 47.47 -13.14
CA ASP A 659 -42.61 48.11 -13.49
C ASP A 659 -41.59 47.03 -13.89
N VAL A 660 -40.83 47.23 -14.97
CA VAL A 660 -39.63 46.42 -15.23
C VAL A 660 -38.46 47.38 -15.34
N THR A 661 -38.11 47.96 -14.20
CA THR A 661 -36.77 48.47 -13.95
C THR A 661 -35.81 47.29 -13.79
N SER A 662 -34.92 47.10 -14.75
CA SER A 662 -33.63 46.47 -14.45
C SER A 662 -32.87 47.38 -13.46
N PRO A 663 -32.41 46.90 -12.29
CA PRO A 663 -31.75 47.77 -11.32
C PRO A 663 -30.35 48.15 -11.79
N LYS A 664 -30.06 49.44 -11.73
CA LYS A 664 -28.70 49.98 -11.61
C LYS A 664 -28.13 49.56 -10.25
N THR A 665 -26.92 49.02 -10.25
CA THR A 665 -26.07 48.93 -9.05
C THR A 665 -25.55 50.31 -8.69
N GLY A 666 -25.75 50.74 -7.44
CA GLY A 666 -25.02 51.84 -6.82
C GLY A 666 -25.91 52.89 -6.18
N ASP A 667 -26.31 52.66 -4.92
CA ASP A 667 -26.53 53.76 -3.98
C ASP A 667 -26.13 53.33 -2.54
N ASN A 668 -25.31 54.14 -1.89
CA ASN A 668 -24.58 53.84 -0.63
C ASN A 668 -25.25 54.46 0.60
N SER A 669 -26.56 54.34 0.73
CA SER A 669 -27.33 55.03 1.76
C SER A 669 -28.08 54.06 2.68
N ASN A 670 -27.34 53.26 3.49
CA ASN A 670 -27.71 52.76 4.84
C ASN A 670 -26.84 51.55 5.28
N LEU A 671 -25.51 51.73 5.38
CA LEU A 671 -24.62 50.73 6.00
C LEU A 671 -25.00 50.42 7.46
N ALA A 672 -25.64 51.35 8.18
CA ALA A 672 -26.03 51.19 9.58
C ALA A 672 -27.15 50.15 9.81
N LEU A 673 -28.04 49.95 8.83
CA LEU A 673 -29.16 48.99 8.97
C LEU A 673 -28.68 47.54 8.85
N TRP A 674 -27.66 47.30 8.02
CA TRP A 674 -27.04 45.98 7.84
C TRP A 674 -26.21 45.56 9.06
N PHE A 675 -25.54 46.51 9.74
CA PHE A 675 -24.87 46.21 11.02
C PHE A 675 -25.86 45.83 12.14
N ALA A 676 -27.06 46.42 12.17
CA ALA A 676 -28.07 46.11 13.19
C ALA A 676 -28.65 44.68 13.06
N VAL A 677 -28.83 44.18 11.83
CA VAL A 677 -29.31 42.81 11.58
C VAL A 677 -28.28 41.76 11.98
N LEU A 678 -26.99 42.06 11.80
CA LEU A 678 -25.88 41.16 12.10
C LEU A 678 -25.66 40.96 13.63
N PHE A 679 -26.02 41.94 14.45
CA PHE A 679 -25.95 41.83 15.91
C PHE A 679 -27.09 40.99 16.53
N ILE A 680 -28.24 40.90 15.87
CA ILE A 680 -29.40 40.11 16.35
C ILE A 680 -29.20 38.61 16.11
N SER A 681 -28.44 38.21 15.09
CA SER A 681 -28.13 36.80 14.81
C SER A 681 -27.01 36.21 15.69
N CYS A 682 -26.11 37.03 16.24
CA CYS A 682 -25.02 36.55 17.10
C CYS A 682 -25.42 36.34 18.57
N SER A 683 -26.56 36.86 19.03
CA SER A 683 -27.02 36.70 20.43
C SER A 683 -27.66 35.34 20.71
N GLY A 684 -28.18 34.64 19.69
CA GLY A 684 -28.82 33.33 19.85
C GLY A 684 -27.84 32.16 20.05
N VAL A 685 -26.63 32.25 19.51
CA VAL A 685 -25.67 31.12 19.49
C VAL A 685 -24.82 31.07 20.77
N ILE A 686 -24.68 32.16 21.52
CA ILE A 686 -23.95 32.18 22.81
C ILE A 686 -24.82 31.66 23.97
N GLY A 687 -26.15 31.82 23.90
CA GLY A 687 -27.09 31.37 24.94
C GLY A 687 -27.22 29.84 25.06
N VAL A 688 -27.12 29.10 23.95
CA VAL A 688 -27.30 27.64 23.92
C VAL A 688 -26.04 26.90 24.39
N THR A 689 -24.85 27.48 24.20
CA THR A 689 -23.56 26.84 24.55
C THR A 689 -23.20 26.99 26.03
N VAL A 690 -23.77 27.98 26.74
CA VAL A 690 -23.55 28.17 28.19
C VAL A 690 -24.55 27.36 29.02
N TYR A 691 -25.80 27.15 28.55
CA TYR A 691 -26.81 26.38 29.29
C TYR A 691 -26.52 24.86 29.32
N SER A 692 -25.87 24.31 28.28
CA SER A 692 -25.54 22.88 28.22
C SER A 692 -24.34 22.48 29.09
N ARG A 693 -23.46 23.43 29.46
CA ARG A 693 -22.26 23.16 30.27
C ARG A 693 -22.48 23.21 31.78
N CYS A 694 -23.56 23.85 32.27
CA CYS A 694 -23.89 23.87 33.71
C CYS A 694 -24.73 22.67 34.21
N ARG A 695 -25.22 21.80 33.32
CA ARG A 695 -26.06 20.64 33.72
C ARG A 695 -25.28 19.32 33.91
N LYS A 696 -23.97 19.29 33.60
CA LYS A 696 -23.10 18.11 33.78
C LYS A 696 -22.17 18.14 35.01
N LEU A 697 -22.30 19.14 35.89
CA LEU A 697 -21.56 19.19 37.18
C LEU A 697 -22.44 19.05 38.42
N ASN A 698 -23.72 18.69 38.27
CA ASN A 698 -24.62 18.38 39.39
C ASN A 698 -25.41 17.10 39.12
N LYS A 699 -24.72 15.96 39.10
CA LYS A 699 -25.20 14.63 39.56
C LYS A 699 -24.14 13.56 39.26
N ARG A 700 -23.43 13.18 40.33
CA ARG A 700 -22.59 11.99 40.56
C ARG A 700 -21.37 11.79 39.68
#